data_AF-A0AAP0C7L3-F1
#
_entry.id   AF-A0AAP0C7L3-F1
#
_cell.length_a   1.000
_cell.length_b   1.000
_cell.length_c   1.000
_cell.angle_alpha   90.00
_cell.angle_beta   90.00
_cell.angle_gamma   90.00
#
_symmetry.space_group_name_H-M   'P 1'
#
loop_
_entity.id
_entity.type
_entity.pdbx_description
1 polymer ?
#
loop_
_entity_poly.entity_id
_entity_poly.type
_entity_poly.pdbx_seq_one_letter_code
_entity_poly.pdbx_strand_id
1 'polypeptide(L)'
;MAWYTDRQWMYKKTNSDGFANMEYCANVKLFLDFAYSNETVVDKRVTQKRKIVYDIKCPCFKCQNVFYRSRENVHKHLLKNGFMDNYTTWDAHGETSVHEVAQSSTAMEVHDDDDDGYRRMVLDSMNPSDYNSTQQTNPESSTFEGHAPNIEAKGFYDMLQAADEPLWEGRKATDCSKLEAATNFLSWKSLFNVSTACYNHNISMVKALLPKENKLPDNFYDTKKSLEKLGLPKERIDVCKNHCMLFYKQDNTLTQCKYCEESRYKSDRNKVSNLVMTYLPIGPRLKKLYMSTKTAKDMTWHHDHKTKDGSMAHPSDGKAWKHFDSQNPNFAKEIRNVRLGLCTDGFNPNNSNSNPYSLWPVFLTIYNLPPWMCLKDSFVKLSLVIPGRKSPSQNLDVFLRPLIDELKQLYDEGIEVYDAYRKENFLMKAILLWTVSDFPAYAMLSGWSTHGRLACPYCMGNTESFQLHAGGKSSWFDCHRRFLPPTHPFRKDKNGFRARKAVPSSIGPPPELTGWQIYKQVFDIPTVYEGELYNPKNKKNKDQAFGKTHNWVKKSIFWELDYWPSLLIRHNLDVMHIEKNVFENLFHTVMDTLKTKDNIKARMDVKEYCNRPSLHTWMKNNNKYMKPKASYTLTKTEVNDVCKWLKKVKFPDGYASNIGGCVNVKDGTFYSFKSHDCHVFMQRLLPIVLRGMLPKQIFEPITELCTFFRVICSKVLHVEDLQKLQESIILTICKLEKIFPPSFFDSMEHLVIHLANEAMLGGPVQYRWMYLYERKLGRLKRTIRNKARVEGSIVESYLVDELSNYCSLYLDPTVKTGLIHEPRNFAPNIPSSSSNDSRLSIFKHPSRRLFDKGGKNIVLTDEDRHKAHTYILLNCQELQDSICLFDEELRASFPECDQVMLDKKKDAEFSQWLQSYALNGLENAHLRDIAQGPLTYVQSHKGYLINGYKFHTRTAYNGRVTENSGVCVKGAVYNEHEIDYYGLLDEILELEYHSSLGKCVVVLFKCTWFDPVNGVRVDPKTNMVDVKPKAIGCVDDPFILASQAQQVYYTPYPSKEKTLKDWWAVVKTTPRGVYEMAEDSSVVVDDDNEGVGHFYQENERLVCTATEDFLPVIHVQNNIIQEVDDVNDDDHEETVIENMDSDDGEEAFNDEDSDDNDEEFEDEYSD
;
A
#
# COMPACT_ATOMS: atom_id res chain seq x y z
N MET A 1 -12.62 -16.80 64.44
CA MET A 1 -12.58 -16.03 63.18
C MET A 1 -11.17 -15.50 62.82
N ALA A 2 -10.10 -15.85 63.57
CA ALA A 2 -8.73 -15.43 63.23
C ALA A 2 -8.17 -16.08 61.94
N TRP A 3 -8.49 -17.35 61.65
CA TRP A 3 -8.00 -18.08 60.47
C TRP A 3 -8.45 -17.49 59.12
N TYR A 4 -9.52 -16.68 59.11
CA TYR A 4 -10.08 -16.04 57.91
C TYR A 4 -9.46 -14.66 57.64
N THR A 5 -8.97 -13.98 58.69
CA THR A 5 -8.40 -12.61 58.63
C THR A 5 -6.87 -12.61 58.61
N ASP A 6 -6.22 -13.54 59.30
CA ASP A 6 -4.78 -13.81 59.17
C ASP A 6 -4.59 -15.05 58.29
N ARG A 7 -4.03 -14.86 57.09
CA ARG A 7 -3.82 -15.91 56.08
C ARG A 7 -2.38 -16.40 56.00
N GLN A 8 -1.48 -15.91 56.86
CA GLN A 8 -0.09 -16.36 56.86
C GLN A 8 0.04 -17.87 57.14
N TRP A 9 -0.94 -18.48 57.80
CA TRP A 9 -0.98 -19.92 58.04
C TRP A 9 -0.93 -20.72 56.74
N MET A 10 -1.49 -20.22 55.62
CA MET A 10 -1.54 -20.91 54.32
C MET A 10 -0.15 -21.25 53.77
N TYR A 11 0.88 -20.52 54.21
CA TYR A 11 2.26 -20.69 53.76
C TYR A 11 3.18 -21.31 54.83
N LYS A 12 2.64 -21.70 55.99
CA LYS A 12 3.39 -22.33 57.11
C LYS A 12 3.05 -23.82 57.24
N LYS A 13 3.22 -24.57 56.14
CA LYS A 13 2.83 -25.99 56.03
C LYS A 13 3.58 -26.92 57.00
N THR A 14 4.84 -26.65 57.30
CA THR A 14 5.65 -27.39 58.27
C THR A 14 6.06 -26.49 59.42
N ASN A 15 6.22 -27.04 60.62
CA ASN A 15 6.81 -26.31 61.75
C ASN A 15 8.34 -26.20 61.59
N SER A 16 9.00 -25.48 62.50
CA SER A 16 10.47 -25.31 62.53
C SER A 16 11.25 -26.62 62.54
N ASP A 17 10.62 -27.71 62.99
CA ASP A 17 11.23 -29.04 63.11
C ASP A 17 10.92 -29.95 61.89
N GLY A 18 10.31 -29.41 60.83
CA GLY A 18 10.03 -30.13 59.58
C GLY A 18 8.80 -31.07 59.61
N PHE A 19 8.05 -31.11 60.71
CA PHE A 19 6.80 -31.88 60.82
C PHE A 19 5.60 -31.09 60.31
N ALA A 20 4.54 -31.80 59.90
CA ALA A 20 3.31 -31.17 59.41
C ALA A 20 2.71 -30.25 60.48
N ASN A 21 2.52 -28.98 60.13
CA ASN A 21 1.93 -28.01 61.04
C ASN A 21 0.45 -28.36 61.28
N MET A 22 0.11 -28.69 62.53
CA MET A 22 -1.26 -29.08 62.90
C MET A 22 -2.25 -27.93 62.70
N GLU A 23 -1.80 -26.69 62.84
CA GLU A 23 -2.61 -25.49 62.58
C GLU A 23 -2.92 -25.35 61.07
N TYR A 24 -1.92 -25.57 60.21
CA TYR A 24 -2.13 -25.61 58.75
C TYR A 24 -3.14 -26.69 58.37
N CYS A 25 -3.00 -27.91 58.90
CA CYS A 25 -3.92 -29.01 58.61
C CYS A 25 -5.36 -28.73 59.08
N ALA A 26 -5.53 -28.08 60.23
CA ALA A 26 -6.84 -27.69 60.74
C ALA A 26 -7.47 -26.59 59.88
N ASN A 27 -6.69 -25.56 59.51
CA ASN A 27 -7.18 -24.43 58.75
C ASN A 27 -7.45 -24.77 57.27
N VAL A 28 -6.73 -25.74 56.67
CA VAL A 28 -7.07 -26.28 55.34
C VAL A 28 -8.48 -26.88 55.35
N LYS A 29 -8.89 -27.57 56.43
CA LYS A 29 -10.26 -28.11 56.52
C LYS A 29 -11.29 -26.98 56.57
N LEU A 30 -11.02 -25.93 57.35
CA LEU A 30 -11.87 -24.76 57.44
C LEU A 30 -11.98 -24.01 56.11
N PHE A 31 -10.88 -23.87 55.37
CA PHE A 31 -10.89 -23.35 54.00
C PHE A 31 -11.78 -24.17 53.07
N LEU A 32 -11.67 -25.50 53.14
CA LEU A 32 -12.54 -26.38 52.34
C LEU A 32 -14.00 -26.28 52.76
N ASP A 33 -14.30 -26.13 54.06
CA ASP A 33 -15.67 -25.86 54.52
C ASP A 33 -16.21 -24.56 53.96
N PHE A 34 -15.42 -23.48 53.98
CA PHE A 34 -15.79 -22.20 53.37
C PHE A 34 -16.03 -22.35 51.86
N ALA A 35 -15.06 -22.88 51.12
CA ALA A 35 -15.14 -23.03 49.67
C ALA A 35 -16.34 -23.89 49.23
N TYR A 36 -16.64 -24.95 49.98
CA TYR A 36 -17.79 -25.81 49.68
C TYR A 36 -19.12 -25.29 50.21
N SER A 37 -19.12 -24.34 51.14
CA SER A 37 -20.34 -23.67 51.61
C SER A 37 -20.90 -22.67 50.59
N ASN A 38 -20.08 -22.22 49.64
CA ASN A 38 -20.53 -21.33 48.58
C ASN A 38 -20.94 -22.14 47.34
N GLU A 39 -22.25 -22.30 47.13
CA GLU A 39 -22.80 -23.09 46.01
C GLU A 39 -22.38 -22.56 44.63
N THR A 40 -21.96 -21.29 44.51
CA THR A 40 -21.60 -20.68 43.21
C THR A 40 -20.27 -21.18 42.65
N VAL A 41 -19.36 -21.62 43.53
CA VAL A 41 -18.00 -22.08 43.17
C VAL A 41 -17.85 -23.61 43.15
N VAL A 42 -18.86 -24.35 43.63
CA VAL A 42 -18.89 -25.82 43.65
C VAL A 42 -19.53 -26.36 42.37
N ASP A 43 -18.75 -27.10 41.58
CA ASP A 43 -19.20 -27.79 40.37
C ASP A 43 -19.81 -29.17 40.70
N LYS A 44 -20.97 -29.48 40.10
CA LYS A 44 -21.69 -30.74 40.32
C LYS A 44 -21.51 -31.66 39.11
N ARG A 45 -20.73 -32.73 39.25
CA ARG A 45 -20.51 -33.71 38.18
C ARG A 45 -21.04 -35.09 38.54
N VAL A 46 -21.63 -35.78 37.56
CA VAL A 46 -22.09 -37.17 37.69
C VAL A 46 -21.01 -38.09 37.13
N THR A 47 -20.45 -38.94 37.98
CA THR A 47 -19.44 -39.93 37.55
C THR A 47 -20.08 -41.07 36.75
N GLN A 48 -19.28 -41.81 35.97
CA GLN A 48 -19.74 -42.97 35.17
C GLN A 48 -20.46 -44.04 36.00
N LYS A 49 -20.25 -44.09 37.32
CA LYS A 49 -20.96 -44.96 38.27
C LYS A 49 -22.23 -44.32 38.88
N ARG A 50 -22.76 -43.25 38.26
CA ARG A 50 -23.95 -42.47 38.69
C ARG A 50 -23.85 -41.85 40.10
N LYS A 51 -22.64 -41.67 40.64
CA LYS A 51 -22.43 -40.95 41.90
C LYS A 51 -22.19 -39.47 41.62
N ILE A 52 -22.95 -38.60 42.28
CA ILE A 52 -22.77 -37.14 42.23
C ILE A 52 -21.55 -36.78 43.07
N VAL A 53 -20.61 -36.04 42.49
CA VAL A 53 -19.41 -35.55 43.17
C VAL A 53 -19.37 -34.03 43.03
N TYR A 54 -19.06 -33.37 44.14
CA TYR A 54 -18.92 -31.93 44.26
C TYR A 54 -17.44 -31.57 44.18
N ASP A 55 -17.06 -30.80 43.17
CA ASP A 55 -15.68 -30.42 42.89
C ASP A 55 -15.51 -28.90 43.00
N ILE A 56 -14.36 -28.43 43.45
CA ILE A 56 -13.97 -27.00 43.40
C ILE A 56 -12.67 -26.87 42.61
N LYS A 57 -12.33 -25.66 42.18
CA LYS A 57 -10.99 -25.35 41.67
C LYS A 57 -9.95 -25.68 42.75
N CYS A 58 -8.82 -26.26 42.37
CA CYS A 58 -7.80 -26.67 43.32
C CYS A 58 -6.71 -25.59 43.46
N PRO A 59 -6.60 -24.86 44.59
CA PRO A 59 -5.64 -23.76 44.76
C PRO A 59 -4.24 -24.23 45.15
N CYS A 60 -3.91 -25.51 44.94
CA CYS A 60 -2.58 -26.00 45.29
C CYS A 60 -1.53 -25.50 44.30
N PHE A 61 -0.28 -25.40 44.74
CA PHE A 61 0.85 -24.91 43.93
C PHE A 61 0.94 -25.51 42.52
N LYS A 62 0.55 -26.78 42.34
CA LYS A 62 0.56 -27.46 41.04
C LYS A 62 -0.69 -27.25 40.18
N CYS A 63 -1.83 -26.98 40.80
CA CYS A 63 -3.10 -26.88 40.08
C CYS A 63 -3.53 -25.43 39.84
N GLN A 64 -3.08 -24.48 40.66
CA GLN A 64 -3.23 -23.03 40.50
C GLN A 64 -4.64 -22.58 40.07
N ASN A 65 -5.68 -23.15 40.68
CA ASN A 65 -7.08 -22.88 40.36
C ASN A 65 -7.54 -23.21 38.91
N VAL A 66 -6.73 -23.93 38.14
CA VAL A 66 -7.06 -24.35 36.77
C VAL A 66 -7.98 -25.58 36.77
N PHE A 67 -7.72 -26.55 37.64
CA PHE A 67 -8.41 -27.85 37.61
C PHE A 67 -9.44 -28.03 38.72
N TYR A 68 -10.62 -28.50 38.34
CA TYR A 68 -11.66 -28.96 39.28
C TYR A 68 -11.29 -30.33 39.86
N ARG A 69 -11.39 -30.45 41.18
CA ARG A 69 -11.07 -31.67 41.93
C ARG A 69 -12.07 -31.85 43.07
N SER A 70 -12.31 -33.12 43.44
CA SER A 70 -13.16 -33.45 44.57
C SER A 70 -12.52 -32.98 45.88
N ARG A 71 -13.35 -32.75 46.89
CA ARG A 71 -12.93 -32.23 48.19
C ARG A 71 -11.76 -33.00 48.80
N GLU A 72 -11.81 -34.33 48.70
CA GLU A 72 -10.78 -35.25 49.19
C GLU A 72 -9.44 -35.06 48.44
N ASN A 73 -9.50 -34.84 47.12
CA ASN A 73 -8.32 -34.62 46.30
C ASN A 73 -7.73 -33.23 46.53
N VAL A 74 -8.55 -32.19 46.66
CA VAL A 74 -8.07 -30.83 47.00
C VAL A 74 -7.40 -30.85 48.37
N HIS A 75 -8.03 -31.48 49.37
CA HIS A 75 -7.43 -31.65 50.69
C HIS A 75 -6.06 -32.33 50.62
N LYS A 76 -5.96 -33.47 49.91
CA LYS A 76 -4.69 -34.18 49.72
C LYS A 76 -3.66 -33.34 48.97
N HIS A 77 -4.08 -32.57 47.97
CA HIS A 77 -3.21 -31.70 47.21
C HIS A 77 -2.67 -30.54 48.05
N LEU A 78 -3.48 -29.92 48.90
CA LEU A 78 -3.04 -28.85 49.78
C LEU A 78 -2.11 -29.37 50.89
N LEU A 79 -2.37 -30.56 51.44
CA LEU A 79 -1.45 -31.22 52.36
C LEU A 79 -0.14 -31.65 51.69
N LYS A 80 -0.15 -31.99 50.39
CA LYS A 80 1.06 -32.43 49.68
C LYS A 80 1.87 -31.28 49.09
N ASN A 81 1.23 -30.30 48.46
CA ASN A 81 1.88 -29.29 47.63
C ASN A 81 1.77 -27.86 48.18
N GLY A 82 0.99 -27.60 49.24
CA GLY A 82 0.74 -26.22 49.69
C GLY A 82 -0.23 -25.46 48.78
N PHE A 83 -0.63 -24.27 49.19
CA PHE A 83 -1.35 -23.31 48.34
C PHE A 83 -0.41 -22.70 47.28
N MET A 84 -0.98 -22.15 46.20
CA MET A 84 -0.22 -21.34 45.24
C MET A 84 0.22 -20.01 45.88
N ASP A 85 1.32 -19.45 45.39
CA ASP A 85 1.92 -18.25 45.94
C ASP A 85 0.97 -17.04 45.78
N ASN A 86 0.98 -16.14 46.77
CA ASN A 86 0.19 -14.90 46.81
C ASN A 86 -1.34 -15.04 46.67
N TYR A 87 -1.89 -16.24 46.87
CA TYR A 87 -3.34 -16.50 46.94
C TYR A 87 -3.97 -16.02 48.25
N THR A 88 -3.87 -14.72 48.48
CA THR A 88 -4.27 -14.04 49.71
C THR A 88 -5.74 -13.64 49.72
N THR A 89 -6.43 -13.62 48.58
CA THR A 89 -7.88 -13.43 48.48
C THR A 89 -8.49 -14.64 47.79
N TRP A 90 -9.49 -15.29 48.39
CA TRP A 90 -10.09 -16.51 47.85
C TRP A 90 -11.19 -16.22 46.82
N ASP A 91 -10.87 -15.38 45.85
CA ASP A 91 -11.72 -14.96 44.73
C ASP A 91 -12.39 -16.15 44.00
N ALA A 92 -11.62 -17.17 43.64
CA ALA A 92 -12.08 -18.39 42.98
C ALA A 92 -12.89 -19.33 43.89
N HIS A 93 -12.96 -19.03 45.20
CA HIS A 93 -13.70 -19.80 46.20
C HIS A 93 -14.73 -18.95 46.96
N GLY A 94 -15.09 -17.78 46.41
CA GLY A 94 -16.27 -17.03 46.82
C GLY A 94 -16.02 -15.88 47.80
N GLU A 95 -14.78 -15.42 47.96
CA GLU A 95 -14.46 -14.23 48.73
C GLU A 95 -14.51 -12.95 47.86
N THR A 96 -15.24 -11.92 48.32
CA THR A 96 -15.37 -10.62 47.66
C THR A 96 -14.55 -9.57 48.40
N SER A 97 -13.60 -8.91 47.73
CA SER A 97 -12.78 -7.84 48.32
C SER A 97 -13.58 -6.53 48.42
N VAL A 98 -13.65 -5.95 49.62
CA VAL A 98 -14.15 -4.58 49.84
C VAL A 98 -12.91 -3.69 50.03
N HIS A 99 -12.50 -2.97 49.00
CA HIS A 99 -11.38 -2.02 49.11
C HIS A 99 -11.89 -0.64 49.56
N GLU A 100 -11.37 -0.18 50.70
CA GLU A 100 -11.44 1.21 51.15
C GLU A 100 -10.62 2.11 50.20
N VAL A 101 -11.26 3.20 49.75
CA VAL A 101 -10.71 4.21 48.86
C VAL A 101 -9.82 5.16 49.66
N ALA A 102 -8.52 5.19 49.36
CA ALA A 102 -7.62 6.25 49.79
C ALA A 102 -7.03 6.95 48.56
N GLN A 103 -7.21 8.27 48.56
CA GLN A 103 -6.87 9.22 47.49
C GLN A 103 -5.34 9.35 47.33
N SER A 104 -4.88 9.39 46.08
CA SER A 104 -3.68 10.13 45.70
C SER A 104 -3.86 10.71 44.30
N SER A 105 -3.94 12.03 44.25
CA SER A 105 -4.08 12.88 43.09
C SER A 105 -2.73 13.11 42.40
N THR A 106 -2.58 12.64 41.17
CA THR A 106 -1.63 13.17 40.18
C THR A 106 -2.23 12.94 38.79
N ALA A 107 -2.20 13.98 37.95
CA ALA A 107 -2.82 14.04 36.64
C ALA A 107 -2.44 12.84 35.76
N MET A 108 -3.43 12.04 35.36
CA MET A 108 -3.29 10.94 34.41
C MET A 108 -3.63 11.45 33.01
N GLU A 109 -2.65 11.40 32.13
CA GLU A 109 -2.88 11.25 30.69
C GLU A 109 -3.64 9.94 30.47
N VAL A 110 -4.70 9.99 29.65
CA VAL A 110 -5.55 8.83 29.37
C VAL A 110 -4.82 7.90 28.41
N HIS A 111 -4.25 6.82 28.94
CA HIS A 111 -3.79 5.66 28.17
C HIS A 111 -5.00 4.78 27.80
N ASP A 112 -5.15 4.46 26.52
CA ASP A 112 -6.41 4.00 25.90
C ASP A 112 -6.25 2.66 25.13
N ASP A 113 -5.44 1.72 25.62
CA ASP A 113 -5.10 0.50 24.86
C ASP A 113 -5.57 -0.83 25.44
N ASP A 114 -6.41 -0.86 26.50
CA ASP A 114 -6.90 -2.13 27.09
C ASP A 114 -8.40 -2.15 27.45
N ASP A 115 -9.21 -1.20 26.94
CA ASP A 115 -10.67 -1.19 27.16
C ASP A 115 -11.43 -1.56 25.89
N ASP A 116 -12.50 -2.34 26.04
CA ASP A 116 -13.34 -2.88 24.95
C ASP A 116 -14.19 -1.73 24.36
N GLY A 117 -13.57 -0.89 23.52
CA GLY A 117 -14.06 0.44 23.14
C GLY A 117 -15.46 0.48 22.52
N TYR A 118 -15.96 -0.63 21.96
CA TYR A 118 -17.34 -0.73 21.52
C TYR A 118 -18.34 -0.82 22.69
N ARG A 119 -18.06 -1.63 23.72
CA ARG A 119 -18.91 -1.70 24.92
C ARG A 119 -19.03 -0.33 25.57
N ARG A 120 -17.94 0.44 25.59
CA ARG A 120 -17.94 1.82 26.07
C ARG A 120 -18.80 2.74 25.22
N MET A 121 -18.71 2.70 23.88
CA MET A 121 -19.60 3.46 22.99
C MET A 121 -21.09 3.14 23.20
N VAL A 122 -21.43 1.87 23.40
CA VAL A 122 -22.82 1.44 23.69
C VAL A 122 -23.27 1.93 25.07
N LEU A 123 -22.42 1.79 26.10
CA LEU A 123 -22.72 2.28 27.45
C LEU A 123 -22.88 3.81 27.49
N ASP A 124 -22.04 4.54 26.78
CA ASP A 124 -22.11 6.01 26.65
C ASP A 124 -23.39 6.48 25.91
N SER A 125 -24.02 5.61 25.11
CA SER A 125 -25.29 5.89 24.42
C SER A 125 -26.53 5.70 25.29
N MET A 126 -26.39 5.01 26.44
CA MET A 126 -27.46 4.83 27.42
C MET A 126 -27.63 6.09 28.27
N ASN A 127 -28.88 6.48 28.57
CA ASN A 127 -29.19 7.77 29.20
C ASN A 127 -28.44 7.98 30.54
N PRO A 128 -27.91 9.21 30.81
CA PRO A 128 -27.35 9.59 32.12
C PRO A 128 -28.38 9.57 33.28
N SER A 129 -29.67 9.43 32.97
CA SER A 129 -30.77 9.60 33.93
C SER A 129 -30.97 8.42 34.90
N ASP A 130 -30.31 7.28 34.70
CA ASP A 130 -30.38 6.14 35.63
C ASP A 130 -29.27 6.17 36.70
N TYR A 131 -28.35 7.14 36.63
CA TYR A 131 -27.37 7.44 37.68
C TYR A 131 -27.74 8.74 38.41
N ASN A 132 -28.87 8.71 39.13
CA ASN A 132 -29.11 9.70 40.18
C ASN A 132 -29.78 9.05 41.38
N SER A 133 -28.95 8.48 42.26
CA SER A 133 -29.22 8.62 43.69
C SER A 133 -27.93 8.99 44.41
N THR A 134 -27.97 10.14 45.07
CA THR A 134 -27.00 10.71 46.02
C THR A 134 -25.67 11.23 45.48
N GLN A 135 -25.58 12.55 45.23
CA GLN A 135 -24.92 13.49 46.16
C GLN A 135 -25.07 14.95 45.73
N GLN A 136 -25.05 15.82 46.73
CA GLN A 136 -25.36 17.24 46.69
C GLN A 136 -24.27 18.11 46.05
N THR A 137 -24.73 19.04 45.21
CA THR A 137 -24.22 20.40 44.92
C THR A 137 -22.80 20.78 45.40
N ASN A 138 -21.93 21.08 44.42
CA ASN A 138 -20.92 22.14 44.52
C ASN A 138 -20.91 22.91 43.17
N PRO A 139 -21.18 24.23 43.15
CA PRO A 139 -21.16 25.02 41.92
C PRO A 139 -19.77 25.65 41.78
N GLU A 140 -18.95 25.14 40.86
CA GLU A 140 -17.84 25.84 40.17
C GLU A 140 -16.87 24.82 39.52
N SER A 141 -17.36 24.12 38.49
CA SER A 141 -16.49 23.53 37.45
C SER A 141 -17.31 23.33 36.18
N SER A 142 -17.02 24.10 35.14
CA SER A 142 -17.65 23.96 33.82
C SER A 142 -17.16 22.69 33.10
N THR A 143 -17.93 21.62 33.26
CA THR A 143 -18.40 20.64 32.26
C THR A 143 -17.48 20.30 31.06
N PHE A 144 -16.92 19.09 31.06
CA PHE A 144 -16.85 18.24 29.85
C PHE A 144 -17.95 17.16 29.99
N GLU A 145 -19.20 17.56 29.78
CA GLU A 145 -20.31 16.63 29.51
C GLU A 145 -20.38 16.47 27.99
N GLY A 146 -20.03 15.30 27.45
CA GLY A 146 -20.15 15.01 26.02
C GLY A 146 -21.59 15.07 25.54
N HIS A 147 -21.81 15.36 24.25
CA HIS A 147 -23.16 15.37 23.67
C HIS A 147 -23.69 13.93 23.55
N ALA A 148 -24.98 13.74 23.85
CA ALA A 148 -25.64 12.47 23.56
C ALA A 148 -25.61 12.16 22.04
N PRO A 149 -25.49 10.89 21.63
CA PRO A 149 -25.59 10.52 20.23
C PRO A 149 -26.90 11.01 19.61
N ASN A 150 -26.85 11.55 18.39
CA ASN A 150 -28.07 11.89 17.66
C ASN A 150 -28.94 10.65 17.41
N ILE A 151 -30.21 10.86 17.02
CA ILE A 151 -31.22 9.79 16.88
C ILE A 151 -30.73 8.64 15.96
N GLU A 152 -30.03 8.97 14.89
CA GLU A 152 -29.50 7.98 13.94
C GLU A 152 -28.36 7.15 14.54
N ALA A 153 -27.39 7.83 15.19
CA ALA A 153 -26.29 7.17 15.88
C ALA A 153 -26.78 6.30 17.05
N LYS A 154 -27.70 6.81 17.87
CA LYS A 154 -28.33 6.08 18.96
C LYS A 154 -29.05 4.82 18.44
N GLY A 155 -29.90 4.98 17.43
CA GLY A 155 -30.59 3.84 16.83
C GLY A 155 -29.63 2.78 16.27
N PHE A 156 -28.46 3.20 15.77
CA PHE A 156 -27.43 2.26 15.35
C PHE A 156 -26.76 1.52 16.52
N TYR A 157 -26.40 2.21 17.61
CA TYR A 157 -25.83 1.57 18.80
C TYR A 157 -26.83 0.61 19.47
N ASP A 158 -28.11 0.99 19.55
CA ASP A 158 -29.18 0.11 20.04
C ASP A 158 -29.27 -1.19 19.23
N MET A 159 -29.08 -1.10 17.90
CA MET A 159 -29.10 -2.27 17.01
C MET A 159 -27.87 -3.15 17.17
N LEU A 160 -26.68 -2.57 17.35
CA LEU A 160 -25.47 -3.33 17.63
C LEU A 160 -25.60 -4.07 18.96
N GLN A 161 -26.11 -3.39 20.01
CA GLN A 161 -26.34 -4.01 21.31
C GLN A 161 -27.32 -5.18 21.23
N ALA A 162 -28.42 -5.02 20.47
CA ALA A 162 -29.38 -6.09 20.27
C ALA A 162 -28.79 -7.30 19.52
N ALA A 163 -27.75 -7.10 18.72
CA ALA A 163 -27.07 -8.17 17.98
C ALA A 163 -25.93 -8.83 18.80
N ASP A 164 -25.44 -8.18 19.85
CA ASP A 164 -24.35 -8.65 20.71
C ASP A 164 -24.80 -9.68 21.79
N GLU A 165 -25.91 -10.36 21.55
CA GLU A 165 -26.36 -11.45 22.42
C GLU A 165 -25.40 -12.67 22.35
N PRO A 166 -25.20 -13.41 23.45
CA PRO A 166 -24.42 -14.64 23.45
C PRO A 166 -24.95 -15.63 22.43
N LEU A 167 -24.05 -16.35 21.74
CA LEU A 167 -24.42 -17.30 20.70
C LEU A 167 -25.26 -18.47 21.22
N TRP A 168 -25.15 -18.84 22.51
CA TRP A 168 -26.08 -19.73 23.23
C TRP A 168 -26.04 -19.43 24.73
N GLU A 169 -26.90 -20.05 25.54
CA GLU A 169 -26.92 -19.86 27.00
C GLU A 169 -26.02 -20.87 27.74
N GLY A 170 -25.24 -20.41 28.74
CA GLY A 170 -24.49 -21.28 29.68
C GLY A 170 -23.03 -20.87 29.94
N ARG A 171 -22.39 -21.45 30.96
CA ARG A 171 -21.02 -21.10 31.42
C ARG A 171 -19.87 -21.37 30.43
N LYS A 172 -20.11 -22.10 29.34
CA LYS A 172 -19.16 -22.31 28.22
C LYS A 172 -19.43 -21.36 27.04
N ALA A 173 -20.45 -20.50 27.14
CA ALA A 173 -20.97 -19.71 26.01
C ALA A 173 -20.27 -18.37 25.78
N THR A 174 -19.18 -18.08 26.49
CA THR A 174 -18.84 -16.69 26.82
C THR A 174 -17.78 -16.00 25.99
N ASP A 175 -17.33 -16.56 24.86
CA ASP A 175 -16.23 -15.94 24.10
C ASP A 175 -16.63 -15.50 22.68
N CYS A 176 -17.88 -15.71 22.24
CA CYS A 176 -18.32 -15.30 20.89
C CYS A 176 -19.80 -14.89 20.86
N SER A 177 -20.09 -13.67 20.41
CA SER A 177 -21.47 -13.17 20.26
C SER A 177 -22.10 -13.58 18.93
N LYS A 178 -23.43 -13.49 18.82
CA LYS A 178 -24.15 -13.76 17.57
C LYS A 178 -23.71 -12.82 16.44
N LEU A 179 -23.49 -11.54 16.76
CA LEU A 179 -22.96 -10.55 15.83
C LEU A 179 -21.56 -10.93 15.34
N GLU A 180 -20.68 -11.33 16.27
CA GLU A 180 -19.31 -11.75 15.94
C GLU A 180 -19.31 -12.98 15.02
N ALA A 181 -20.07 -14.03 15.36
CA ALA A 181 -20.18 -15.22 14.55
C ALA A 181 -20.72 -14.91 13.14
N ALA A 182 -21.81 -14.13 13.03
CA ALA A 182 -22.38 -13.72 11.75
C ALA A 182 -21.37 -12.89 10.92
N THR A 183 -20.65 -11.98 11.55
CA THR A 183 -19.63 -11.14 10.91
C THR A 183 -18.47 -11.98 10.39
N ASN A 184 -17.98 -12.96 11.16
CA ASN A 184 -16.92 -13.87 10.77
C ASN A 184 -17.31 -14.73 9.56
N PHE A 185 -18.54 -15.25 9.52
CA PHE A 185 -19.01 -16.01 8.36
C PHE A 185 -19.17 -15.13 7.11
N LEU A 186 -19.70 -13.91 7.24
CA LEU A 186 -19.79 -12.97 6.10
C LEU A 186 -18.40 -12.55 5.61
N SER A 187 -17.47 -12.27 6.52
CA SER A 187 -16.07 -11.99 6.23
C SER A 187 -15.42 -13.15 5.45
N TRP A 188 -15.58 -14.39 5.93
CA TRP A 188 -15.12 -15.59 5.22
C TRP A 188 -15.72 -15.69 3.80
N LYS A 189 -17.03 -15.43 3.67
CA LYS A 189 -17.69 -15.44 2.35
C LYS A 189 -17.07 -14.41 1.40
N SER A 190 -16.84 -13.19 1.88
CA SER A 190 -16.32 -12.09 1.06
C SER A 190 -14.84 -12.26 0.72
N LEU A 191 -14.01 -12.66 1.69
CA LEU A 191 -12.56 -12.84 1.53
C LEU A 191 -12.23 -13.97 0.55
N PHE A 192 -12.90 -15.10 0.67
CA PHE A 192 -12.64 -16.28 -0.15
C PHE A 192 -13.63 -16.45 -1.31
N ASN A 193 -14.49 -15.44 -1.53
CA ASN A 193 -15.51 -15.44 -2.56
C ASN A 193 -16.40 -16.70 -2.51
N VAL A 194 -16.76 -17.17 -1.31
CA VAL A 194 -17.43 -18.46 -1.12
C VAL A 194 -18.82 -18.46 -1.77
N SER A 195 -19.16 -19.53 -2.50
CA SER A 195 -20.50 -19.67 -3.09
C SER A 195 -21.58 -19.77 -2.01
N THR A 196 -22.81 -19.32 -2.29
CA THR A 196 -23.92 -19.42 -1.32
C THR A 196 -24.23 -20.87 -0.96
N ALA A 197 -24.06 -21.81 -1.90
CA ALA A 197 -24.22 -23.24 -1.63
C ALA A 197 -23.17 -23.75 -0.63
N CYS A 198 -21.89 -23.42 -0.85
CA CYS A 198 -20.81 -23.81 0.06
C CYS A 198 -21.00 -23.17 1.45
N TYR A 199 -21.41 -21.90 1.49
CA TYR A 199 -21.74 -21.22 2.75
C TYR A 199 -22.83 -21.95 3.53
N ASN A 200 -23.96 -22.24 2.88
CA ASN A 200 -25.11 -22.89 3.52
C ASN A 200 -24.75 -24.31 3.98
N HIS A 201 -23.92 -25.04 3.22
CA HIS A 201 -23.46 -26.35 3.63
C HIS A 201 -22.59 -26.27 4.90
N ASN A 202 -21.57 -25.40 4.91
CA ASN A 202 -20.64 -25.29 6.04
C ASN A 202 -21.31 -24.74 7.30
N ILE A 203 -22.18 -23.72 7.20
CA ILE A 203 -22.86 -23.18 8.38
C ILE A 203 -23.77 -24.24 9.02
N SER A 204 -24.42 -25.09 8.21
CA SER A 204 -25.23 -26.21 8.73
C SER A 204 -24.37 -27.27 9.45
N MET A 205 -23.16 -27.54 8.95
CA MET A 205 -22.20 -28.44 9.61
C MET A 205 -21.74 -27.86 10.94
N VAL A 206 -21.34 -26.58 10.97
CA VAL A 206 -20.92 -25.91 12.20
C VAL A 206 -22.07 -25.89 13.21
N LYS A 207 -23.29 -25.56 12.76
CA LYS A 207 -24.49 -25.55 13.61
C LYS A 207 -24.79 -26.91 14.24
N ALA A 208 -24.51 -28.02 13.54
CA ALA A 208 -24.66 -29.37 14.07
C ALA A 208 -23.62 -29.74 15.16
N LEU A 209 -22.48 -29.05 15.19
CA LEU A 209 -21.45 -29.20 16.23
C LEU A 209 -21.74 -28.37 17.48
N LEU A 210 -22.63 -27.37 17.38
CA LEU A 210 -23.02 -26.48 18.47
C LEU A 210 -24.15 -27.07 19.33
N PRO A 211 -24.36 -26.59 20.57
CA PRO A 211 -25.52 -26.95 21.39
C PRO A 211 -26.84 -26.70 20.65
N LYS A 212 -27.88 -27.52 20.93
CA LYS A 212 -29.17 -27.43 20.22
C LYS A 212 -29.85 -26.06 20.30
N GLU A 213 -29.59 -25.29 21.35
CA GLU A 213 -30.20 -23.98 21.61
C GLU A 213 -29.32 -22.80 21.13
N ASN A 214 -28.46 -23.03 20.13
CA ASN A 214 -27.63 -21.97 19.56
C ASN A 214 -28.42 -21.00 18.66
N LYS A 215 -27.98 -19.75 18.61
CA LYS A 215 -28.56 -18.65 17.85
C LYS A 215 -27.85 -18.39 16.52
N LEU A 216 -27.02 -19.33 16.05
CA LEU A 216 -26.32 -19.20 14.76
C LEU A 216 -27.35 -19.22 13.62
N PRO A 217 -27.25 -18.33 12.61
CA PRO A 217 -28.13 -18.36 11.45
C PRO A 217 -28.09 -19.71 10.70
N ASP A 218 -29.20 -20.11 10.09
CA ASP A 218 -29.30 -21.40 9.39
C ASP A 218 -28.63 -21.41 8.01
N ASN A 219 -28.52 -20.25 7.38
CA ASN A 219 -28.00 -20.09 6.04
C ASN A 219 -27.58 -18.63 5.78
N PHE A 220 -27.07 -18.37 4.58
CA PHE A 220 -26.63 -17.04 4.15
C PHE A 220 -27.75 -16.00 4.18
N TYR A 221 -28.96 -16.37 3.78
CA TYR A 221 -30.10 -15.44 3.77
C TYR A 221 -30.45 -15.01 5.20
N ASP A 222 -30.52 -15.96 6.14
CA ASP A 222 -30.80 -15.66 7.54
C ASP A 222 -29.68 -14.85 8.19
N THR A 223 -28.42 -15.09 7.82
CA THR A 223 -27.28 -14.29 8.29
C THR A 223 -27.38 -12.84 7.80
N LYS A 224 -27.67 -12.65 6.50
CA LYS A 224 -27.83 -11.31 5.94
C LYS A 224 -29.03 -10.60 6.56
N LYS A 225 -30.14 -11.30 6.73
CA LYS A 225 -31.37 -10.78 7.32
C LYS A 225 -31.17 -10.35 8.78
N SER A 226 -30.39 -11.11 9.56
CA SER A 226 -30.10 -10.73 10.95
C SER A 226 -29.28 -9.45 11.07
N LEU A 227 -28.52 -9.10 10.02
CA LEU A 227 -27.67 -7.90 9.96
C LEU A 227 -28.23 -6.83 9.01
N GLU A 228 -29.42 -7.03 8.44
CA GLU A 228 -29.99 -6.18 7.39
C GLU A 228 -30.12 -4.73 7.84
N LYS A 229 -30.48 -4.51 9.11
CA LYS A 229 -30.63 -3.17 9.68
C LYS A 229 -29.30 -2.42 9.89
N LEU A 230 -28.18 -3.14 9.93
CA LEU A 230 -26.83 -2.54 9.98
C LEU A 230 -26.30 -2.22 8.58
N GLY A 231 -26.95 -2.74 7.52
CA GLY A 231 -26.60 -2.48 6.14
C GLY A 231 -26.85 -1.03 5.72
N LEU A 232 -26.05 -0.56 4.76
CA LEU A 232 -26.19 0.77 4.18
C LEU A 232 -27.10 0.77 2.95
N PRO A 233 -27.76 1.92 2.67
CA PRO A 233 -28.73 1.99 1.59
C PRO A 233 -28.07 1.84 0.21
N LYS A 234 -28.89 1.35 -0.73
CA LYS A 234 -28.68 1.38 -2.17
C LYS A 234 -29.97 1.79 -2.87
N GLU A 235 -29.83 2.47 -3.99
CA GLU A 235 -30.94 2.88 -4.85
C GLU A 235 -30.79 2.26 -6.22
N ARG A 236 -31.88 1.74 -6.77
CA ARG A 236 -31.93 1.25 -8.15
C ARG A 236 -32.64 2.29 -9.00
N ILE A 237 -31.92 2.83 -9.97
CA ILE A 237 -32.40 3.91 -10.82
C ILE A 237 -32.52 3.38 -12.23
N ASP A 238 -33.71 3.51 -12.81
CA ASP A 238 -33.96 3.10 -14.18
C ASP A 238 -33.32 4.08 -15.16
N VAL A 239 -32.76 3.53 -16.24
CA VAL A 239 -32.00 4.28 -17.24
C VAL A 239 -32.63 4.07 -18.60
N CYS A 240 -32.67 5.13 -19.41
CA CYS A 240 -32.98 5.00 -20.83
C CYS A 240 -32.00 4.03 -21.51
N LYS A 241 -32.51 3.13 -22.37
CA LYS A 241 -31.66 2.15 -23.10
C LYS A 241 -30.57 2.78 -23.99
N ASN A 242 -30.76 4.06 -24.37
CA ASN A 242 -29.81 4.85 -25.16
C ASN A 242 -28.96 5.81 -24.30
N HIS A 243 -29.01 5.67 -22.97
CA HIS A 243 -28.27 6.47 -21.99
C HIS A 243 -28.61 7.98 -21.99
N CYS A 244 -29.75 8.38 -22.58
CA CYS A 244 -30.11 9.80 -22.69
C CYS A 244 -30.55 10.44 -21.37
N MET A 245 -31.12 9.66 -20.45
CA MET A 245 -31.60 10.17 -19.16
C MET A 245 -31.74 9.05 -18.12
N LEU A 246 -31.78 9.47 -16.86
CA LEU A 246 -32.24 8.67 -15.72
C LEU A 246 -33.72 8.96 -15.45
N PHE A 247 -34.49 7.94 -15.11
CA PHE A 247 -35.84 8.08 -14.56
C PHE A 247 -35.74 8.41 -13.06
N TYR A 248 -35.24 9.61 -12.76
CA TYR A 248 -34.79 10.03 -11.44
C TYR A 248 -35.45 11.37 -11.04
N LYS A 249 -35.71 11.56 -9.73
CA LYS A 249 -36.41 12.73 -9.16
C LYS A 249 -37.69 13.10 -9.93
N GLN A 250 -37.75 14.26 -10.57
CA GLN A 250 -38.96 14.74 -11.27
C GLN A 250 -39.39 13.80 -12.40
N ASP A 251 -38.48 12.96 -12.88
CA ASP A 251 -38.66 12.08 -14.03
C ASP A 251 -38.94 10.63 -13.65
N ASN A 252 -39.08 10.34 -12.35
CA ASN A 252 -39.26 8.97 -11.85
C ASN A 252 -40.61 8.35 -12.21
N THR A 253 -41.63 9.14 -12.58
CA THR A 253 -42.97 8.68 -12.96
C THR A 253 -43.10 8.42 -14.45
N LEU A 254 -42.13 8.86 -15.25
CA LEU A 254 -42.18 8.72 -16.70
C LEU A 254 -42.04 7.25 -17.09
N THR A 255 -42.78 6.89 -18.15
CA THR A 255 -42.77 5.57 -18.76
C THR A 255 -41.94 5.53 -20.06
N GLN A 256 -41.56 6.69 -20.58
CA GLN A 256 -40.78 6.86 -21.81
C GLN A 256 -39.71 7.95 -21.63
N CYS A 257 -38.62 7.82 -22.39
CA CYS A 257 -37.54 8.80 -22.42
C CYS A 257 -38.01 10.11 -23.07
N LYS A 258 -37.73 11.27 -22.44
CA LYS A 258 -38.07 12.59 -22.98
C LYS A 258 -37.30 12.97 -24.26
N TYR A 259 -36.14 12.35 -24.48
CA TYR A 259 -35.21 12.75 -25.56
C TYR A 259 -35.27 11.83 -26.77
N CYS A 260 -35.47 10.53 -26.57
CA CYS A 260 -35.50 9.55 -27.66
C CYS A 260 -36.78 8.72 -27.71
N GLU A 261 -37.78 9.05 -26.88
CA GLU A 261 -39.13 8.45 -26.83
C GLU A 261 -39.16 6.94 -26.50
N GLU A 262 -38.00 6.33 -26.28
CA GLU A 262 -37.87 4.92 -25.97
C GLU A 262 -38.52 4.55 -24.64
N SER A 263 -39.19 3.39 -24.64
CA SER A 263 -39.85 2.88 -23.45
C SER A 263 -38.86 2.62 -22.32
N ARG A 264 -39.26 2.97 -21.09
CA ARG A 264 -38.56 2.58 -19.86
C ARG A 264 -38.51 1.07 -19.69
N TYR A 265 -39.55 0.36 -20.13
CA TYR A 265 -39.76 -1.05 -19.86
C TYR A 265 -39.57 -1.93 -21.11
N LYS A 266 -39.15 -3.18 -20.90
CA LYS A 266 -39.00 -4.21 -21.96
C LYS A 266 -40.34 -4.71 -22.51
N SER A 267 -41.39 -4.66 -21.70
CA SER A 267 -42.74 -5.05 -22.08
C SER A 267 -43.76 -4.29 -21.24
N ASP A 268 -44.97 -4.07 -21.78
CA ASP A 268 -46.04 -3.37 -21.07
C ASP A 268 -46.78 -4.26 -20.06
N ARG A 269 -46.72 -5.59 -20.24
CA ARG A 269 -47.37 -6.57 -19.35
C ARG A 269 -46.56 -6.80 -18.07
N ASN A 270 -45.24 -6.93 -18.21
CA ASN A 270 -44.29 -7.05 -17.10
C ASN A 270 -43.36 -5.84 -17.14
N LYS A 271 -43.61 -4.86 -16.25
CA LYS A 271 -42.84 -3.61 -16.10
C LYS A 271 -41.41 -3.86 -15.60
N VAL A 272 -40.60 -4.49 -16.44
CA VAL A 272 -39.19 -4.76 -16.22
C VAL A 272 -38.41 -3.70 -16.98
N SER A 273 -37.65 -2.88 -16.27
CA SER A 273 -36.87 -1.79 -16.88
C SER A 273 -35.83 -2.31 -17.87
N ASN A 274 -35.60 -1.54 -18.93
CA ASN A 274 -34.64 -1.88 -19.97
C ASN A 274 -33.22 -1.94 -19.41
N LEU A 275 -32.83 -0.91 -18.65
CA LEU A 275 -31.52 -0.74 -18.05
C LEU A 275 -31.69 -0.16 -16.64
N VAL A 276 -30.88 -0.62 -15.68
CA VAL A 276 -30.96 -0.20 -14.27
C VAL A 276 -29.57 -0.01 -13.72
N MET A 277 -29.24 1.21 -13.31
CA MET A 277 -28.01 1.47 -12.55
C MET A 277 -28.26 1.35 -11.05
N THR A 278 -27.19 1.08 -10.30
CA THR A 278 -27.24 1.11 -8.84
C THR A 278 -26.46 2.30 -8.33
N TYR A 279 -27.11 3.12 -7.50
CA TYR A 279 -26.51 4.20 -6.75
C TYR A 279 -26.35 3.80 -5.28
N LEU A 280 -25.20 4.13 -4.71
CA LEU A 280 -24.80 3.83 -3.35
C LEU A 280 -24.48 5.20 -2.69
N PRO A 281 -25.44 5.80 -1.96
CA PRO A 281 -25.29 7.14 -1.39
C PRO A 281 -24.06 7.26 -0.49
N ILE A 282 -23.31 8.35 -0.60
CA ILE A 282 -22.03 8.54 0.09
C ILE A 282 -22.22 9.11 1.50
N GLY A 283 -23.22 9.94 1.75
CA GLY A 283 -23.50 10.55 3.05
C GLY A 283 -23.61 9.52 4.17
N PRO A 284 -24.50 8.51 4.07
CA PRO A 284 -24.61 7.44 5.07
C PRO A 284 -23.31 6.66 5.30
N ARG A 285 -22.49 6.48 4.25
CA ARG A 285 -21.18 5.80 4.33
C ARG A 285 -20.15 6.63 5.09
N LEU A 286 -20.15 7.94 4.89
CA LEU A 286 -19.29 8.87 5.62
C LEU A 286 -19.70 8.96 7.10
N LYS A 287 -21.01 8.99 7.40
CA LYS A 287 -21.50 8.95 8.79
C LYS A 287 -20.95 7.76 9.57
N LYS A 288 -20.91 6.58 8.93
CA LYS A 288 -20.41 5.36 9.58
C LYS A 288 -18.95 5.43 10.02
N LEU A 289 -18.12 6.21 9.34
CA LEU A 289 -16.72 6.39 9.73
C LEU A 289 -16.58 7.22 11.01
N TYR A 290 -17.52 8.11 11.31
CA TYR A 290 -17.54 8.87 12.57
C TYR A 290 -18.21 8.12 13.72
N MET A 291 -19.03 7.11 13.44
CA MET A 291 -19.75 6.33 14.46
C MET A 291 -18.89 5.27 15.19
N SER A 292 -17.64 5.08 14.79
CA SER A 292 -16.69 4.20 15.48
C SER A 292 -15.49 5.00 15.98
N THR A 293 -15.11 4.82 17.24
CA THR A 293 -13.89 5.42 17.82
C THR A 293 -12.63 5.00 17.05
N LYS A 294 -12.61 3.78 16.48
CA LYS A 294 -11.49 3.24 15.69
C LYS A 294 -11.24 3.99 14.38
N THR A 295 -12.25 4.64 13.80
CA THR A 295 -12.12 5.36 12.51
C THR A 295 -12.34 6.86 12.64
N ALA A 296 -13.10 7.32 13.64
CA ALA A 296 -13.42 8.73 13.83
C ALA A 296 -12.18 9.58 14.12
N LYS A 297 -11.25 9.06 14.93
CA LYS A 297 -9.95 9.72 15.19
C LYS A 297 -9.15 9.93 13.90
N ASP A 298 -9.12 8.92 13.04
CA ASP A 298 -8.36 8.97 11.78
C ASP A 298 -8.97 9.92 10.73
N MET A 299 -10.26 10.26 10.86
CA MET A 299 -10.92 11.21 9.96
C MET A 299 -10.46 12.67 10.16
N THR A 300 -9.69 12.97 11.22
CA THR A 300 -9.01 14.27 11.41
C THR A 300 -7.49 14.19 11.25
N TRP A 301 -6.96 13.03 10.82
CA TRP A 301 -5.52 12.77 10.70
C TRP A 301 -4.79 13.85 9.89
N HIS A 302 -5.36 14.24 8.74
CA HIS A 302 -4.81 15.26 7.83
C HIS A 302 -4.56 16.63 8.47
N HIS A 303 -5.25 16.95 9.56
CA HIS A 303 -5.11 18.19 10.31
C HIS A 303 -4.16 18.00 11.51
N ASP A 304 -4.29 16.88 12.20
CA ASP A 304 -3.56 16.61 13.44
C ASP A 304 -2.09 16.26 13.19
N HIS A 305 -1.76 15.77 11.99
CA HIS A 305 -0.40 15.45 11.59
C HIS A 305 0.23 16.60 10.82
N LYS A 306 1.39 17.04 11.29
CA LYS A 306 2.21 18.03 10.60
C LYS A 306 3.34 17.32 9.88
N THR A 307 3.45 17.53 8.59
CA THR A 307 4.62 17.15 7.83
C THR A 307 5.74 18.17 8.03
N LYS A 308 6.98 17.70 8.00
CA LYS A 308 8.17 18.57 8.04
C LYS A 308 8.12 19.61 6.92
N ASP A 309 8.47 20.85 7.25
CA ASP A 309 8.50 21.95 6.29
C ASP A 309 9.27 21.58 5.02
N GLY A 310 8.65 21.85 3.87
CA GLY A 310 9.20 21.53 2.55
C GLY A 310 8.98 20.09 2.07
N SER A 311 8.43 19.19 2.91
CA SER A 311 8.05 17.82 2.54
C SER A 311 6.54 17.69 2.31
N MET A 312 6.14 16.68 1.53
CA MET A 312 4.75 16.33 1.25
C MET A 312 4.60 14.82 1.30
N ALA A 313 3.81 14.31 2.24
CA ALA A 313 3.54 12.87 2.41
C ALA A 313 2.06 12.54 2.13
N HIS A 314 1.19 13.54 2.05
CA HIS A 314 -0.25 13.37 1.92
C HIS A 314 -0.87 14.47 1.04
N PRO A 315 -2.04 14.26 0.40
CA PRO A 315 -2.67 15.29 -0.44
C PRO A 315 -2.97 16.61 0.26
N SER A 316 -3.15 16.60 1.60
CA SER A 316 -3.33 17.82 2.40
C SER A 316 -2.09 18.73 2.41
N ASP A 317 -0.91 18.20 2.11
CA ASP A 317 0.31 18.99 2.00
C ASP A 317 0.41 19.76 0.67
N GLY A 318 -0.35 19.33 -0.34
CA GLY A 318 -0.35 19.91 -1.67
C GLY A 318 -0.96 21.31 -1.73
N LYS A 319 -0.51 22.12 -2.71
CA LYS A 319 -0.99 23.50 -2.88
C LYS A 319 -2.49 23.59 -3.17
N ALA A 320 -3.07 22.60 -3.86
CA ALA A 320 -4.49 22.60 -4.21
C ALA A 320 -5.39 22.49 -2.99
N TRP A 321 -5.06 21.62 -2.03
CA TRP A 321 -5.78 21.51 -0.77
C TRP A 321 -5.70 22.81 0.03
N LYS A 322 -4.47 23.29 0.27
CA LYS A 322 -4.21 24.52 1.02
C LYS A 322 -4.90 25.74 0.38
N HIS A 323 -4.91 25.81 -0.94
CA HIS A 323 -5.62 26.85 -1.67
C HIS A 323 -7.13 26.78 -1.44
N PHE A 324 -7.73 25.60 -1.57
CA PHE A 324 -9.17 25.44 -1.32
C PHE A 324 -9.54 25.89 0.10
N ASP A 325 -8.78 25.46 1.10
CA ASP A 325 -9.02 25.82 2.50
C ASP A 325 -8.90 27.34 2.72
N SER A 326 -7.93 27.99 2.06
CA SER A 326 -7.77 29.46 2.11
C SER A 326 -8.94 30.22 1.47
N GLN A 327 -9.54 29.68 0.42
CA GLN A 327 -10.69 30.27 -0.28
C GLN A 327 -12.02 29.96 0.43
N ASN A 328 -12.06 28.90 1.25
CA ASN A 328 -13.26 28.45 1.95
C ASN A 328 -13.04 28.31 3.48
N PRO A 329 -12.73 29.40 4.22
CA PRO A 329 -12.40 29.30 5.64
C PRO A 329 -13.51 28.68 6.49
N ASN A 330 -14.79 28.91 6.14
CA ASN A 330 -15.93 28.33 6.86
C ASN A 330 -15.99 26.80 6.72
N PHE A 331 -15.56 26.26 5.58
CA PHE A 331 -15.44 24.82 5.40
C PHE A 331 -14.21 24.28 6.13
N ALA A 332 -13.07 24.95 5.99
CA ALA A 332 -11.80 24.50 6.57
C ALA A 332 -11.78 24.55 8.11
N LYS A 333 -12.53 25.48 8.71
CA LYS A 333 -12.63 25.63 10.18
C LYS A 333 -13.16 24.35 10.86
N GLU A 334 -14.08 23.64 10.21
CA GLU A 334 -14.54 22.35 10.69
C GLU A 334 -13.65 21.25 10.09
N ILE A 335 -12.67 20.82 10.88
CA ILE A 335 -11.63 19.86 10.48
C ILE A 335 -12.21 18.47 10.15
N ARG A 336 -13.43 18.16 10.62
CA ARG A 336 -14.14 16.92 10.30
C ARG A 336 -14.85 16.95 8.93
N ASN A 337 -14.77 18.07 8.19
CA ASN A 337 -15.31 18.11 6.83
C ASN A 337 -14.48 17.27 5.86
N VAL A 338 -15.16 16.59 4.92
CA VAL A 338 -14.59 15.51 4.12
C VAL A 338 -14.13 15.99 2.74
N ARG A 339 -12.91 15.60 2.34
CA ARG A 339 -12.39 15.77 0.98
C ARG A 339 -12.37 14.43 0.25
N LEU A 340 -12.96 14.39 -0.94
CA LEU A 340 -13.11 13.20 -1.77
C LEU A 340 -12.30 13.29 -3.06
N GLY A 341 -11.82 12.15 -3.55
CA GLY A 341 -11.33 11.97 -4.92
C GLY A 341 -12.22 10.97 -5.67
N LEU A 342 -12.54 11.23 -6.94
CA LEU A 342 -13.39 10.36 -7.76
C LEU A 342 -12.55 9.59 -8.77
N CYS A 343 -12.81 8.30 -8.93
CA CYS A 343 -12.23 7.48 -9.98
C CYS A 343 -13.30 6.67 -10.70
N THR A 344 -13.15 6.49 -12.02
CA THR A 344 -14.00 5.59 -12.81
C THR A 344 -13.23 5.05 -13.99
N ASP A 345 -13.50 3.80 -14.34
CA ASP A 345 -12.99 3.15 -15.54
C ASP A 345 -13.92 1.99 -15.93
N GLY A 346 -13.91 1.58 -17.19
CA GLY A 346 -14.74 0.51 -17.73
C GLY A 346 -14.02 -0.82 -17.75
N PHE A 347 -14.72 -1.91 -17.43
CA PHE A 347 -14.18 -3.26 -17.65
C PHE A 347 -15.19 -4.22 -18.27
N ASN A 348 -14.68 -5.22 -18.98
CA ASN A 348 -15.48 -6.31 -19.53
C ASN A 348 -15.56 -7.48 -18.53
N PRO A 349 -16.77 -7.87 -18.08
CA PRO A 349 -16.98 -8.98 -17.16
C PRO A 349 -16.73 -10.38 -17.76
N ASN A 350 -16.79 -10.54 -19.08
CA ASN A 350 -16.81 -11.86 -19.72
C ASN A 350 -15.50 -12.29 -20.39
N ASN A 351 -14.50 -11.40 -20.52
CA ASN A 351 -13.25 -11.64 -21.28
C ASN A 351 -13.44 -12.14 -22.73
N SER A 352 -14.67 -12.10 -23.25
CA SER A 352 -15.01 -12.67 -24.54
C SER A 352 -15.25 -11.55 -25.55
N ASN A 353 -14.47 -11.54 -26.64
CA ASN A 353 -14.62 -10.62 -27.77
C ASN A 353 -15.94 -10.77 -28.54
N SER A 354 -16.75 -11.78 -28.22
CA SER A 354 -17.98 -12.12 -28.95
C SER A 354 -19.23 -11.31 -28.54
N ASN A 355 -19.22 -10.65 -27.36
CA ASN A 355 -20.29 -9.76 -26.92
C ASN A 355 -19.70 -8.59 -26.13
N PRO A 356 -19.61 -7.37 -26.70
CA PRO A 356 -19.05 -6.23 -26.01
C PRO A 356 -19.91 -5.90 -24.78
N TYR A 357 -19.27 -5.82 -23.62
CA TYR A 357 -19.86 -5.44 -22.35
C TYR A 357 -18.87 -4.53 -21.62
N SER A 358 -19.32 -3.36 -21.20
CA SER A 358 -18.48 -2.35 -20.59
C SER A 358 -19.22 -1.82 -19.37
N LEU A 359 -18.91 -2.39 -18.22
CA LEU A 359 -19.46 -2.00 -16.92
C LEU A 359 -18.55 -0.95 -16.30
N TRP A 360 -19.12 0.13 -15.78
CA TRP A 360 -18.37 1.26 -15.22
C TRP A 360 -18.75 1.47 -13.75
N PRO A 361 -17.92 1.04 -12.78
CA PRO A 361 -18.07 1.46 -11.41
C PRO A 361 -17.44 2.85 -11.16
N VAL A 362 -18.06 3.64 -10.29
CA VAL A 362 -17.49 4.91 -9.81
C VAL A 362 -17.08 4.76 -8.35
N PHE A 363 -15.82 5.03 -8.08
CA PHE A 363 -15.20 4.95 -6.76
C PHE A 363 -14.95 6.34 -6.18
N LEU A 364 -15.01 6.43 -4.84
CA LEU A 364 -14.69 7.61 -4.07
C LEU A 364 -13.62 7.27 -3.01
N THR A 365 -12.51 7.98 -3.04
CA THR A 365 -11.44 7.92 -2.03
C THR A 365 -11.63 9.04 -1.03
N ILE A 366 -11.41 8.73 0.26
CA ILE A 366 -11.59 9.65 1.38
C ILE A 366 -10.20 10.13 1.82
N TYR A 367 -9.83 11.36 1.46
CA TYR A 367 -8.49 11.90 1.73
C TYR A 367 -8.33 12.47 3.14
N ASN A 368 -9.35 12.38 3.99
CA ASN A 368 -9.20 12.77 5.40
C ASN A 368 -8.36 11.77 6.22
N LEU A 369 -8.39 10.51 5.77
CA LEU A 369 -7.80 9.36 6.44
C LEU A 369 -6.27 9.33 6.26
N PRO A 370 -5.55 8.69 7.20
CA PRO A 370 -4.12 8.49 7.07
C PRO A 370 -3.74 7.67 5.83
N PRO A 371 -2.48 7.78 5.37
CA PRO A 371 -1.96 7.05 4.22
C PRO A 371 -2.23 5.54 4.19
N TRP A 372 -2.09 4.86 5.33
CA TRP A 372 -2.31 3.40 5.45
C TRP A 372 -3.79 3.02 5.44
N MET A 373 -4.73 3.96 5.56
CA MET A 373 -6.16 3.70 5.46
C MET A 373 -6.75 4.17 4.15
N CYS A 374 -6.41 5.37 3.68
CA CYS A 374 -7.04 5.94 2.48
C CYS A 374 -6.74 5.17 1.20
N LEU A 375 -5.65 4.37 1.18
CA LEU A 375 -5.28 3.48 0.06
C LEU A 375 -5.75 2.03 0.24
N LYS A 376 -6.45 1.70 1.34
CA LYS A 376 -7.02 0.36 1.58
C LYS A 376 -8.37 0.22 0.88
N ASP A 377 -8.61 -0.98 0.33
CA ASP A 377 -9.82 -1.30 -0.44
C ASP A 377 -11.12 -1.00 0.34
N SER A 378 -11.12 -1.25 1.65
CA SER A 378 -12.26 -1.06 2.53
C SER A 378 -12.67 0.41 2.74
N PHE A 379 -11.75 1.35 2.48
CA PHE A 379 -12.00 2.80 2.62
C PHE A 379 -12.24 3.50 1.29
N VAL A 380 -11.94 2.86 0.15
CA VAL A 380 -12.38 3.31 -1.17
C VAL A 380 -13.82 2.86 -1.42
N LYS A 381 -14.77 3.80 -1.45
CA LYS A 381 -16.20 3.52 -1.51
C LYS A 381 -16.69 3.39 -2.95
N LEU A 382 -17.48 2.36 -3.23
CA LEU A 382 -18.23 2.25 -4.48
C LEU A 382 -19.49 3.12 -4.39
N SER A 383 -19.66 4.07 -5.30
CA SER A 383 -20.80 4.99 -5.32
C SER A 383 -21.79 4.70 -6.45
N LEU A 384 -21.31 4.28 -7.62
CA LEU A 384 -22.17 3.93 -8.75
C LEU A 384 -21.73 2.62 -9.39
N VAL A 385 -22.69 1.85 -9.89
CA VAL A 385 -22.47 0.75 -10.83
C VAL A 385 -23.30 1.03 -12.08
N ILE A 386 -22.63 1.49 -13.13
CA ILE A 386 -23.22 1.83 -14.41
C ILE A 386 -23.27 0.57 -15.28
N PRO A 387 -24.48 0.11 -15.66
CA PRO A 387 -24.66 -1.07 -16.48
C PRO A 387 -24.40 -0.74 -17.96
N GLY A 388 -23.93 -1.70 -18.75
CA GLY A 388 -23.84 -1.43 -20.18
C GLY A 388 -23.25 -2.53 -21.05
N ARG A 389 -23.93 -2.81 -22.16
CA ARG A 389 -23.33 -3.45 -23.34
C ARG A 389 -22.43 -2.50 -24.14
N LYS A 390 -22.43 -1.20 -23.78
CA LYS A 390 -21.70 -0.13 -24.45
C LYS A 390 -21.12 0.81 -23.40
N SER A 391 -19.94 1.37 -23.68
CA SER A 391 -19.36 2.43 -22.87
C SER A 391 -20.32 3.63 -22.77
N PRO A 392 -20.42 4.31 -21.61
CA PRO A 392 -21.25 5.50 -21.45
C PRO A 392 -20.75 6.68 -22.30
N SER A 393 -19.47 6.72 -22.67
CA SER A 393 -18.87 7.77 -23.51
C SER A 393 -19.26 9.18 -23.02
N GLN A 394 -19.68 10.08 -23.90
CA GLN A 394 -20.11 11.44 -23.55
C GLN A 394 -21.27 11.47 -22.54
N ASN A 395 -22.10 10.44 -22.49
CA ASN A 395 -23.26 10.33 -21.58
C ASN A 395 -22.90 9.93 -20.14
N LEU A 396 -21.60 9.80 -19.78
CA LEU A 396 -21.19 9.51 -18.41
C LEU A 396 -21.83 10.47 -17.38
N ASP A 397 -21.95 11.74 -17.74
CA ASP A 397 -22.56 12.79 -16.90
C ASP A 397 -24.02 12.48 -16.52
N VAL A 398 -24.77 11.82 -17.41
CA VAL A 398 -26.14 11.39 -17.14
C VAL A 398 -26.19 10.49 -15.91
N PHE A 399 -25.23 9.56 -15.80
CA PHE A 399 -25.15 8.61 -14.69
C PHE A 399 -24.61 9.22 -13.40
N LEU A 400 -23.78 10.27 -13.49
CA LEU A 400 -23.21 10.96 -12.34
C LEU A 400 -24.24 11.87 -11.63
N ARG A 401 -25.39 12.17 -12.23
CA ARG A 401 -26.43 13.08 -11.67
C ARG A 401 -26.76 12.83 -10.19
N PRO A 402 -27.05 11.60 -9.71
CA PRO A 402 -27.40 11.41 -8.31
C PRO A 402 -26.24 11.73 -7.37
N LEU A 403 -25.01 11.41 -7.77
CA LEU A 403 -23.81 11.74 -7.01
C LEU A 403 -23.58 13.25 -6.95
N ILE A 404 -23.74 13.97 -8.07
CA ILE A 404 -23.61 15.43 -8.09
C ILE A 404 -24.68 16.09 -7.22
N ASP A 405 -25.91 15.60 -7.27
CA ASP A 405 -26.98 16.08 -6.40
C ASP A 405 -26.66 15.90 -4.91
N GLU A 406 -26.15 14.73 -4.52
CA GLU A 406 -25.75 14.48 -3.13
C GLU A 406 -24.54 15.33 -2.74
N LEU A 407 -23.54 15.51 -3.61
CA LEU A 407 -22.38 16.36 -3.34
C LEU A 407 -22.77 17.84 -3.15
N LYS A 408 -23.75 18.34 -3.91
CA LYS A 408 -24.30 19.69 -3.71
C LYS A 408 -24.98 19.80 -2.34
N GLN A 409 -25.84 18.84 -2.01
CA GLN A 409 -26.50 18.80 -0.71
C GLN A 409 -25.48 18.76 0.45
N LEU A 410 -24.46 17.92 0.35
CA LEU A 410 -23.41 17.79 1.36
C LEU A 410 -22.57 19.07 1.49
N TYR A 411 -22.33 19.81 0.41
CA TYR A 411 -21.57 21.06 0.46
C TYR A 411 -22.40 22.23 0.97
N ASP A 412 -23.62 22.40 0.48
CA ASP A 412 -24.48 23.55 0.77
C ASP A 412 -25.13 23.43 2.16
N GLU A 413 -25.85 22.32 2.38
CA GLU A 413 -26.63 22.05 3.58
C GLU A 413 -25.81 21.30 4.64
N GLY A 414 -25.02 20.31 4.23
CA GLY A 414 -24.34 19.38 5.14
C GLY A 414 -25.29 18.35 5.75
N ILE A 415 -24.74 17.41 6.53
CA ILE A 415 -25.50 16.39 7.25
C ILE A 415 -25.07 16.30 8.71
N GLU A 416 -26.03 16.13 9.62
CA GLU A 416 -25.73 15.95 11.04
C GLU A 416 -25.08 14.58 11.29
N VAL A 417 -23.94 14.58 11.97
CA VAL A 417 -23.10 13.40 12.25
C VAL A 417 -22.68 13.42 13.72
N TYR A 418 -22.62 12.24 14.33
CA TYR A 418 -22.05 12.05 15.66
C TYR A 418 -20.63 11.51 15.53
N ASP A 419 -19.68 12.24 16.09
CA ASP A 419 -18.29 11.83 16.24
C ASP A 419 -18.14 11.03 17.53
N ALA A 420 -17.95 9.71 17.39
CA ALA A 420 -17.83 8.79 18.51
C ALA A 420 -16.52 8.98 19.29
N TYR A 421 -15.46 9.50 18.67
CA TYR A 421 -14.20 9.77 19.33
C TYR A 421 -14.28 11.04 20.19
N ARG A 422 -14.85 12.11 19.64
CA ARG A 422 -15.00 13.40 20.36
C ARG A 422 -16.26 13.48 21.22
N LYS A 423 -17.20 12.55 21.04
CA LYS A 423 -18.54 12.55 21.67
C LYS A 423 -19.32 13.83 21.40
N GLU A 424 -19.32 14.25 20.14
CA GLU A 424 -19.92 15.51 19.69
C GLU A 424 -20.74 15.31 18.43
N ASN A 425 -21.89 15.99 18.36
CA ASN A 425 -22.62 16.16 17.10
C ASN A 425 -22.07 17.38 16.34
N PHE A 426 -21.92 17.23 15.03
CA PHE A 426 -21.48 18.31 14.15
C PHE A 426 -22.18 18.22 12.78
N LEU A 427 -22.14 19.32 12.04
CA LEU A 427 -22.66 19.39 10.67
C LEU A 427 -21.52 19.09 9.70
N MET A 428 -21.47 17.85 9.20
CA MET A 428 -20.45 17.42 8.26
C MET A 428 -20.79 17.90 6.85
N LYS A 429 -19.81 18.54 6.20
CA LYS A 429 -19.83 18.87 4.78
C LYS A 429 -18.81 18.02 4.03
N ALA A 430 -19.03 17.84 2.72
CA ALA A 430 -18.11 17.11 1.87
C ALA A 430 -17.89 17.83 0.52
N ILE A 431 -16.68 17.69 -0.03
CA ILE A 431 -16.33 18.18 -1.36
C ILE A 431 -15.64 17.11 -2.19
N LEU A 432 -15.71 17.26 -3.50
CA LEU A 432 -14.87 16.54 -4.46
C LEU A 432 -13.70 17.44 -4.87
N LEU A 433 -12.47 17.04 -4.55
CA LEU A 433 -11.27 17.81 -4.91
C LEU A 433 -10.90 17.64 -6.38
N TRP A 434 -10.97 16.41 -6.89
CA TRP A 434 -10.56 16.11 -8.26
C TRP A 434 -10.99 14.71 -8.70
N THR A 435 -10.79 14.42 -9.98
CA THR A 435 -10.93 13.08 -10.56
C THR A 435 -9.59 12.44 -10.91
N VAL A 436 -9.50 11.12 -10.80
CA VAL A 436 -8.39 10.26 -11.20
C VAL A 436 -8.91 9.28 -12.25
N SER A 437 -8.26 9.21 -13.40
CA SER A 437 -8.74 8.42 -14.54
C SER A 437 -7.61 8.23 -15.55
N ASP A 438 -7.69 7.16 -16.34
CA ASP A 438 -6.90 7.04 -17.56
C ASP A 438 -7.22 8.18 -18.55
N PHE A 439 -6.43 8.32 -19.62
CA PHE A 439 -6.57 9.47 -20.53
C PHE A 439 -7.87 9.46 -21.37
N PRO A 440 -8.42 8.29 -21.78
CA PRO A 440 -9.78 8.20 -22.30
C PRO A 440 -10.89 8.62 -21.31
N ALA A 441 -10.93 8.08 -20.08
CA ALA A 441 -11.95 8.46 -19.11
C ALA A 441 -11.77 9.90 -18.60
N TYR A 442 -10.54 10.43 -18.61
CA TYR A 442 -10.27 11.86 -18.42
C TYR A 442 -11.07 12.70 -19.40
N ALA A 443 -11.11 12.31 -20.69
CA ALA A 443 -11.90 13.04 -21.69
C ALA A 443 -13.40 12.97 -21.40
N MET A 444 -13.88 11.81 -20.94
CA MET A 444 -15.30 11.61 -20.59
C MET A 444 -15.71 12.44 -19.38
N LEU A 445 -14.85 12.57 -18.36
CA LEU A 445 -15.12 13.32 -17.14
C LEU A 445 -14.96 14.84 -17.32
N SER A 446 -13.89 15.27 -17.99
CA SER A 446 -13.59 16.71 -18.16
C SER A 446 -14.39 17.36 -19.28
N GLY A 447 -14.75 16.59 -20.31
CA GLY A 447 -15.27 17.12 -21.57
C GLY A 447 -14.19 17.65 -22.51
N TRP A 448 -12.91 17.56 -22.16
CA TRP A 448 -11.79 17.88 -23.06
C TRP A 448 -11.39 16.63 -23.86
N SER A 449 -11.48 16.65 -25.18
CA SER A 449 -11.02 15.52 -25.98
C SER A 449 -9.51 15.34 -25.84
N THR A 450 -9.10 14.10 -25.61
CA THR A 450 -7.69 13.70 -25.48
C THR A 450 -7.12 13.14 -26.78
N HIS A 451 -7.81 13.37 -27.90
CA HIS A 451 -7.37 12.96 -29.23
C HIS A 451 -6.93 14.14 -30.09
N GLY A 452 -6.05 13.84 -31.06
CA GLY A 452 -5.54 14.80 -32.03
C GLY A 452 -4.53 15.80 -31.44
N ARG A 453 -4.14 16.80 -32.22
CA ARG A 453 -3.07 17.74 -31.86
C ARG A 453 -3.33 18.56 -30.59
N LEU A 454 -4.58 18.75 -30.18
CA LEU A 454 -4.95 19.52 -28.98
C LEU A 454 -5.16 18.63 -27.74
N ALA A 455 -4.70 17.37 -27.75
CA ALA A 455 -4.95 16.41 -26.67
C ALA A 455 -4.53 16.90 -25.27
N CYS A 456 -3.44 17.66 -25.16
CA CYS A 456 -2.93 18.12 -23.87
C CYS A 456 -3.90 19.12 -23.20
N PRO A 457 -4.42 18.82 -22.00
CA PRO A 457 -5.36 19.71 -21.31
C PRO A 457 -4.71 20.94 -20.68
N TYR A 458 -3.37 20.96 -20.56
CA TYR A 458 -2.62 22.10 -20.01
C TYR A 458 -2.18 23.08 -21.11
N CYS A 459 -1.63 22.59 -22.22
CA CYS A 459 -1.23 23.44 -23.34
C CYS A 459 -2.42 23.93 -24.17
N MET A 460 -3.50 23.14 -24.21
CA MET A 460 -4.76 23.44 -24.90
C MET A 460 -4.53 23.93 -26.35
N GLY A 461 -5.22 24.99 -26.77
CA GLY A 461 -5.07 25.61 -28.10
C GLY A 461 -3.71 26.28 -28.37
N ASN A 462 -2.85 26.43 -27.35
CA ASN A 462 -1.53 27.07 -27.47
C ASN A 462 -0.42 26.00 -27.58
N THR A 463 -0.68 24.93 -28.33
CA THR A 463 0.29 23.87 -28.63
C THR A 463 0.89 24.04 -30.02
N GLU A 464 2.16 23.67 -30.17
CA GLU A 464 2.89 23.66 -31.45
C GLU A 464 2.86 22.29 -32.14
N SER A 465 2.10 21.34 -31.58
CA SER A 465 1.95 19.99 -32.10
C SER A 465 1.34 19.98 -33.51
N PHE A 466 1.72 18.98 -34.29
CA PHE A 466 1.36 18.87 -35.70
C PHE A 466 1.13 17.42 -36.10
N GLN A 467 0.48 17.22 -37.24
CA GLN A 467 0.28 15.89 -37.80
C GLN A 467 1.46 15.51 -38.70
N LEU A 468 2.03 14.33 -38.47
CA LEU A 468 3.13 13.79 -39.28
C LEU A 468 2.65 13.47 -40.70
N HIS A 469 3.47 13.77 -41.70
CA HIS A 469 3.11 13.60 -43.11
C HIS A 469 3.00 12.12 -43.50
N ALA A 470 4.02 11.31 -43.20
CA ALA A 470 4.02 9.88 -43.51
C ALA A 470 3.31 9.06 -42.42
N GLY A 471 3.54 9.40 -41.14
CA GLY A 471 2.96 8.68 -40.01
C GLY A 471 1.48 8.95 -39.75
N GLY A 472 0.93 10.09 -40.17
CA GLY A 472 -0.48 10.47 -39.99
C GLY A 472 -0.91 10.75 -38.53
N LYS A 473 -0.04 10.49 -37.54
CA LYS A 473 -0.31 10.72 -36.11
C LYS A 473 0.07 12.13 -35.67
N SER A 474 -0.53 12.60 -34.58
CA SER A 474 -0.14 13.86 -33.95
C SER A 474 1.20 13.69 -33.22
N SER A 475 2.09 14.66 -33.36
CA SER A 475 3.42 14.67 -32.77
C SER A 475 3.66 15.98 -32.01
N TRP A 476 4.28 15.84 -30.84
CA TRP A 476 4.78 16.92 -29.98
C TRP A 476 6.29 17.12 -30.11
N PHE A 477 6.88 16.57 -31.17
CA PHE A 477 8.29 16.81 -31.49
C PHE A 477 8.57 18.31 -31.69
N ASP A 478 9.62 18.80 -31.03
CA ASP A 478 10.05 20.18 -31.05
C ASP A 478 9.02 21.17 -30.45
N CYS A 479 8.19 20.70 -29.51
CA CYS A 479 7.23 21.53 -28.78
C CYS A 479 7.74 21.99 -27.41
N HIS A 480 8.83 21.40 -26.90
CA HIS A 480 9.29 21.57 -25.52
C HIS A 480 10.32 22.70 -25.34
N ARG A 481 11.05 23.07 -26.41
CA ARG A 481 12.07 24.14 -26.35
C ARG A 481 11.53 25.50 -25.89
N ARG A 482 10.24 25.79 -26.12
CA ARG A 482 9.60 27.04 -25.69
C ARG A 482 9.50 27.17 -24.17
N PHE A 483 9.58 26.06 -23.43
CA PHE A 483 9.58 26.02 -21.98
C PHE A 483 10.98 26.27 -21.38
N LEU A 484 12.05 26.16 -22.17
CA LEU A 484 13.41 26.49 -21.72
C LEU A 484 13.60 28.02 -21.58
N PRO A 485 14.54 28.48 -20.75
CA PRO A 485 14.87 29.91 -20.64
C PRO A 485 15.17 30.55 -22.01
N PRO A 486 14.76 31.81 -22.28
CA PRO A 486 14.95 32.45 -23.57
C PRO A 486 16.40 32.53 -24.07
N THR A 487 17.36 32.46 -23.14
CA THR A 487 18.81 32.47 -23.40
C THR A 487 19.39 31.09 -23.69
N HIS A 488 18.64 30.01 -23.47
CA HIS A 488 19.14 28.64 -23.56
C HIS A 488 19.58 28.27 -25.00
N PRO A 489 20.77 27.66 -25.21
CA PRO A 489 21.31 27.37 -26.53
C PRO A 489 20.39 26.54 -27.44
N PHE A 490 19.65 25.57 -26.89
CA PHE A 490 18.74 24.72 -27.68
C PHE A 490 17.65 25.51 -28.41
N ARG A 491 17.22 26.68 -27.89
CA ARG A 491 16.21 27.52 -28.56
C ARG A 491 16.72 28.08 -29.89
N LYS A 492 18.04 28.20 -30.05
CA LYS A 492 18.71 28.69 -31.26
C LYS A 492 19.22 27.56 -32.16
N ASP A 493 19.19 26.30 -31.71
CA ASP A 493 19.65 25.13 -32.46
C ASP A 493 18.71 24.83 -33.64
N LYS A 494 19.19 25.06 -34.86
CA LYS A 494 18.43 24.86 -36.11
C LYS A 494 18.63 23.47 -36.72
N ASN A 495 19.52 22.65 -36.16
CA ASN A 495 19.94 21.38 -36.73
C ASN A 495 19.56 20.19 -35.85
N GLY A 496 19.62 20.33 -34.53
CA GLY A 496 19.33 19.25 -33.58
C GLY A 496 17.85 18.86 -33.48
N PHE A 497 16.95 19.80 -33.79
CA PHE A 497 15.49 19.66 -33.65
C PHE A 497 14.81 19.67 -35.03
N ARG A 498 13.65 20.35 -35.16
CA ARG A 498 13.04 20.56 -36.47
C ARG A 498 13.96 21.41 -37.33
N ALA A 499 14.29 20.90 -38.51
CA ALA A 499 15.24 21.49 -39.42
C ALA A 499 14.87 22.94 -39.72
N ARG A 500 15.87 23.84 -39.61
CA ARG A 500 15.75 25.28 -39.92
C ARG A 500 14.79 26.05 -38.99
N LYS A 501 14.25 25.44 -37.92
CA LYS A 501 13.39 26.10 -36.92
C LYS A 501 14.19 26.51 -35.68
N ALA A 502 14.17 27.80 -35.36
CA ALA A 502 14.57 28.32 -34.04
C ALA A 502 13.33 28.84 -33.32
N VAL A 503 13.34 28.82 -31.98
CA VAL A 503 12.24 29.35 -31.16
C VAL A 503 12.57 30.80 -30.77
N PRO A 504 11.83 31.80 -31.25
CA PRO A 504 12.04 33.21 -30.88
C PRO A 504 11.97 33.41 -29.37
N SER A 505 12.73 34.37 -28.84
CA SER A 505 12.72 34.71 -27.41
C SER A 505 11.37 35.24 -26.91
N SER A 506 10.51 35.73 -27.82
CA SER A 506 9.14 36.18 -27.50
C SER A 506 8.13 35.05 -27.27
N ILE A 507 8.44 33.81 -27.68
CA ILE A 507 7.51 32.67 -27.54
C ILE A 507 7.80 31.92 -26.24
N GLY A 508 7.00 32.16 -25.20
CA GLY A 508 7.11 31.46 -23.92
C GLY A 508 6.33 30.13 -23.86
N PRO A 509 6.35 29.43 -22.72
CA PRO A 509 5.41 28.34 -22.46
C PRO A 509 3.94 28.82 -22.58
N PRO A 510 2.98 27.92 -22.83
CA PRO A 510 1.56 28.25 -22.78
C PRO A 510 1.18 28.88 -21.42
N PRO A 511 0.24 29.83 -21.38
CA PRO A 511 -0.22 30.42 -20.13
C PRO A 511 -1.00 29.38 -19.31
N GLU A 512 -0.72 29.30 -18.02
CA GLU A 512 -1.52 28.51 -17.09
C GLU A 512 -2.89 29.18 -16.90
N LEU A 513 -3.97 28.45 -17.19
CA LEU A 513 -5.33 28.95 -17.04
C LEU A 513 -5.90 28.59 -15.67
N THR A 514 -6.48 29.58 -15.02
CA THR A 514 -7.28 29.38 -13.80
C THR A 514 -8.57 28.61 -14.09
N GLY A 515 -9.15 27.97 -13.08
CA GLY A 515 -10.43 27.26 -13.22
C GLY A 515 -11.56 28.17 -13.71
N TRP A 516 -11.61 29.42 -13.26
CA TRP A 516 -12.55 30.43 -13.76
C TRP A 516 -12.34 30.81 -15.23
N GLN A 517 -11.09 30.89 -15.71
CA GLN A 517 -10.82 31.13 -17.12
C GLN A 517 -11.25 29.94 -17.98
N ILE A 518 -11.04 28.71 -17.50
CA ILE A 518 -11.51 27.50 -18.18
C ILE A 518 -13.04 27.45 -18.18
N TYR A 519 -13.70 27.77 -17.06
CA TYR A 519 -15.16 27.84 -16.98
C TYR A 519 -15.75 28.78 -18.03
N LYS A 520 -15.14 29.95 -18.23
CA LYS A 520 -15.56 30.91 -19.26
C LYS A 520 -15.46 30.35 -20.68
N GLN A 521 -14.51 29.45 -20.97
CA GLN A 521 -14.40 28.81 -22.28
C GLN A 521 -15.48 27.76 -22.51
N VAL A 522 -15.94 27.08 -21.45
CA VAL A 522 -16.94 26.00 -21.54
C VAL A 522 -18.35 26.45 -21.20
N PHE A 523 -18.54 27.71 -20.77
CA PHE A 523 -19.79 28.20 -20.21
C PHE A 523 -20.97 28.01 -21.17
N ASP A 524 -20.76 28.39 -22.44
CA ASP A 524 -21.73 28.35 -23.53
C ASP A 524 -21.80 26.99 -24.25
N ILE A 525 -20.95 26.03 -23.85
CA ILE A 525 -20.98 24.67 -24.41
C ILE A 525 -22.15 23.93 -23.77
N PRO A 526 -23.00 23.24 -24.56
CA PRO A 526 -24.13 22.50 -24.00
C PRO A 526 -23.67 21.39 -23.05
N THR A 527 -24.44 21.22 -21.97
CA THR A 527 -24.37 20.00 -21.16
C THR A 527 -25.02 18.83 -21.89
N VAL A 528 -24.85 17.60 -21.38
CA VAL A 528 -25.52 16.41 -21.94
C VAL A 528 -27.05 16.48 -21.89
N TYR A 529 -27.61 17.41 -21.11
CA TYR A 529 -29.05 17.60 -20.94
C TYR A 529 -29.60 18.73 -21.84
N GLU A 530 -28.73 19.57 -22.38
CA GLU A 530 -29.07 20.83 -23.03
C GLU A 530 -28.73 20.77 -24.53
N GLY A 531 -29.48 20.00 -25.30
CA GLY A 531 -29.39 19.98 -26.77
C GLY A 531 -28.65 18.78 -27.36
N GLU A 532 -28.27 18.88 -28.65
CA GLU A 532 -27.56 17.81 -29.34
C GLU A 532 -26.07 17.78 -28.94
N LEU A 533 -25.61 16.61 -28.50
CA LEU A 533 -24.20 16.38 -28.17
C LEU A 533 -23.27 16.69 -29.34
N TYR A 534 -22.08 17.19 -29.02
CA TYR A 534 -21.05 17.44 -30.02
C TYR A 534 -20.61 16.14 -30.70
N ASN A 535 -20.91 16.02 -31.99
CA ASN A 535 -20.48 14.92 -32.83
C ASN A 535 -19.54 15.43 -33.94
N PRO A 536 -18.22 15.14 -33.87
CA PRO A 536 -17.26 15.63 -34.87
C PRO A 536 -17.51 15.08 -36.29
N LYS A 537 -18.29 13.99 -36.44
CA LYS A 537 -18.70 13.43 -37.73
C LYS A 537 -19.93 14.14 -38.32
N ASN A 538 -20.74 14.83 -37.51
CA ASN A 538 -21.92 15.53 -37.99
C ASN A 538 -21.54 16.90 -38.59
N LYS A 539 -21.60 17.02 -39.92
CA LYS A 539 -21.23 18.25 -40.64
C LYS A 539 -22.08 19.48 -40.26
N LYS A 540 -23.29 19.30 -39.71
CA LYS A 540 -24.20 20.40 -39.33
C LYS A 540 -23.83 21.10 -38.01
N ASN A 541 -23.18 20.38 -37.08
CA ASN A 541 -22.79 20.89 -35.76
C ASN A 541 -21.26 21.08 -35.63
N LYS A 542 -20.54 21.18 -36.76
CA LYS A 542 -19.08 21.42 -36.74
C LYS A 542 -18.81 22.85 -36.32
N ASP A 543 -18.53 23.03 -35.03
CA ASP A 543 -17.79 24.18 -34.56
C ASP A 543 -16.46 24.25 -35.35
N GLN A 544 -16.30 25.29 -36.16
CA GLN A 544 -15.11 25.46 -36.99
C GLN A 544 -13.84 25.69 -36.16
N ALA A 545 -14.01 26.05 -34.89
CA ALA A 545 -12.96 26.27 -33.90
C ALA A 545 -12.48 24.96 -33.24
N PHE A 546 -13.30 23.90 -33.24
CA PHE A 546 -12.94 22.61 -32.65
C PHE A 546 -11.76 21.95 -33.37
N GLY A 547 -10.83 21.38 -32.61
CA GLY A 547 -9.57 20.81 -33.14
C GLY A 547 -8.61 21.86 -33.71
N LYS A 548 -8.95 23.15 -33.60
CA LYS A 548 -8.11 24.28 -34.00
C LYS A 548 -7.73 25.20 -32.85
N THR A 549 -8.70 25.70 -32.11
CA THR A 549 -8.48 26.61 -30.98
C THR A 549 -8.90 25.97 -29.64
N HIS A 550 -9.80 24.99 -29.65
CA HIS A 550 -10.22 24.23 -28.47
C HIS A 550 -10.50 22.76 -28.82
N ASN A 551 -10.56 21.90 -27.78
CA ASN A 551 -10.90 20.48 -27.90
C ASN A 551 -12.07 20.07 -27.00
N TRP A 552 -12.87 21.03 -26.52
CA TRP A 552 -14.06 20.77 -25.71
C TRP A 552 -15.16 20.08 -26.52
N VAL A 553 -15.73 18.98 -25.99
CA VAL A 553 -16.86 18.25 -26.58
C VAL A 553 -18.16 18.38 -25.78
N LYS A 554 -18.07 18.78 -24.50
CA LYS A 554 -19.21 19.06 -23.64
C LYS A 554 -18.81 19.93 -22.46
N LYS A 555 -19.79 20.58 -21.84
CA LYS A 555 -19.65 21.10 -20.48
C LYS A 555 -19.93 19.98 -19.48
N SER A 556 -18.89 19.59 -18.75
CA SER A 556 -18.96 18.55 -17.72
C SER A 556 -19.96 18.90 -16.60
N ILE A 557 -20.67 17.90 -16.08
CA ILE A 557 -21.58 18.05 -14.94
C ILE A 557 -20.92 18.57 -13.67
N PHE A 558 -19.59 18.39 -13.50
CA PHE A 558 -18.88 18.89 -12.33
C PHE A 558 -18.89 20.43 -12.21
N TRP A 559 -19.13 21.15 -13.32
CA TRP A 559 -19.28 22.61 -13.30
C TRP A 559 -20.54 23.10 -12.58
N GLU A 560 -21.44 22.21 -12.16
CA GLU A 560 -22.58 22.52 -11.29
C GLU A 560 -22.24 22.56 -9.79
N LEU A 561 -21.02 22.15 -9.42
CA LEU A 561 -20.49 22.32 -8.07
C LEU A 561 -19.91 23.73 -7.97
N ASP A 562 -20.49 24.59 -7.14
CA ASP A 562 -20.18 26.03 -7.10
C ASP A 562 -18.70 26.35 -6.83
N TYR A 563 -18.02 25.48 -6.06
CA TYR A 563 -16.60 25.62 -5.75
C TYR A 563 -15.66 25.08 -6.85
N TRP A 564 -16.15 24.32 -7.83
CA TRP A 564 -15.32 23.66 -8.85
C TRP A 564 -14.43 24.61 -9.66
N PRO A 565 -14.90 25.81 -10.08
CA PRO A 565 -14.05 26.78 -10.77
C PRO A 565 -12.92 27.36 -9.91
N SER A 566 -13.00 27.26 -8.58
CA SER A 566 -11.96 27.73 -7.65
C SER A 566 -10.81 26.74 -7.45
N LEU A 567 -11.01 25.47 -7.84
CA LEU A 567 -10.00 24.43 -7.66
C LEU A 567 -8.80 24.67 -8.60
N LEU A 568 -7.57 24.54 -8.06
CA LEU A 568 -6.34 24.66 -8.86
C LEU A 568 -6.17 23.48 -9.82
N ILE A 569 -6.62 22.30 -9.42
CA ILE A 569 -6.61 21.07 -10.22
C ILE A 569 -7.98 20.39 -10.07
N ARG A 570 -8.51 19.85 -11.17
CA ARG A 570 -9.86 19.26 -11.24
C ARG A 570 -9.84 17.83 -11.74
N HIS A 571 -8.94 17.54 -12.68
CA HIS A 571 -8.74 16.22 -13.27
C HIS A 571 -7.23 15.97 -13.30
N ASN A 572 -6.81 14.83 -12.76
CA ASN A 572 -5.39 14.48 -12.65
C ASN A 572 -4.92 13.74 -13.90
N LEU A 573 -3.63 13.90 -14.22
CA LEU A 573 -2.94 13.02 -15.15
C LEU A 573 -2.56 11.73 -14.42
N ASP A 574 -3.00 10.59 -14.94
CA ASP A 574 -2.61 9.31 -14.37
C ASP A 574 -1.16 8.96 -14.72
N VAL A 575 -0.28 9.17 -13.75
CA VAL A 575 1.15 8.88 -13.85
C VAL A 575 1.41 7.43 -14.18
N MET A 576 0.60 6.48 -13.69
CA MET A 576 0.78 5.06 -13.97
C MET A 576 0.68 4.76 -15.47
N HIS A 577 -0.41 5.18 -16.10
CA HIS A 577 -0.60 4.98 -17.54
C HIS A 577 0.42 5.78 -18.37
N ILE A 578 0.79 6.99 -17.95
CA ILE A 578 1.81 7.79 -18.64
C ILE A 578 3.18 7.10 -18.58
N GLU A 579 3.60 6.66 -17.39
CA GLU A 579 4.86 5.94 -17.17
C GLU A 579 4.89 4.63 -17.97
N LYS A 580 3.81 3.85 -17.96
CA LYS A 580 3.67 2.63 -18.78
C LYS A 580 3.87 2.92 -20.27
N ASN A 581 3.13 3.90 -20.81
CA ASN A 581 3.20 4.22 -22.24
C ASN A 581 4.59 4.73 -22.65
N VAL A 582 5.18 5.63 -21.85
CA VAL A 582 6.53 6.16 -22.11
C VAL A 582 7.57 5.04 -22.04
N PHE A 583 7.47 4.14 -21.06
CA PHE A 583 8.34 2.97 -20.95
C PHE A 583 8.20 2.06 -22.17
N GLU A 584 6.98 1.66 -22.55
CA GLU A 584 6.77 0.74 -23.68
C GLU A 584 7.28 1.35 -24.99
N ASN A 585 7.00 2.63 -25.23
CA ASN A 585 7.48 3.35 -26.40
C ASN A 585 9.02 3.40 -26.43
N LEU A 586 9.66 3.70 -25.30
CA LEU A 586 11.12 3.73 -25.16
C LEU A 586 11.74 2.34 -25.34
N PHE A 587 11.23 1.35 -24.61
CA PHE A 587 11.72 -0.02 -24.61
C PHE A 587 11.62 -0.64 -26.00
N HIS A 588 10.45 -0.58 -26.65
CA HIS A 588 10.28 -1.14 -27.99
C HIS A 588 11.07 -0.40 -29.07
N THR A 589 11.33 0.89 -28.89
CA THR A 589 12.18 1.66 -29.82
C THR A 589 13.65 1.28 -29.69
N VAL A 590 14.16 1.13 -28.46
CA VAL A 590 15.56 0.76 -28.20
C VAL A 590 15.83 -0.72 -28.55
N MET A 591 14.88 -1.61 -28.26
CA MET A 591 14.96 -3.03 -28.60
C MET A 591 14.65 -3.32 -30.08
N ASP A 592 14.19 -2.31 -30.84
CA ASP A 592 13.77 -2.39 -32.26
C ASP A 592 12.77 -3.52 -32.54
N THR A 593 11.70 -3.62 -31.73
CA THR A 593 10.65 -4.63 -31.89
C THR A 593 9.60 -4.21 -32.93
N LEU A 594 8.63 -5.08 -33.22
CA LEU A 594 7.49 -4.75 -34.11
C LEU A 594 6.68 -3.53 -33.65
N LYS A 595 6.67 -3.23 -32.35
CA LYS A 595 5.98 -2.07 -31.76
C LYS A 595 6.84 -0.79 -31.72
N THR A 596 8.00 -0.79 -32.38
CA THR A 596 8.93 0.35 -32.40
C THR A 596 8.30 1.64 -32.92
N LYS A 597 8.62 2.77 -32.29
CA LYS A 597 8.28 4.11 -32.82
C LYS A 597 9.22 4.57 -33.92
N ASP A 598 10.29 3.81 -34.22
CA ASP A 598 11.25 4.06 -35.31
C ASP A 598 10.99 3.17 -36.53
N ASN A 599 9.75 3.18 -37.04
CA ASN A 599 9.37 2.43 -38.25
C ASN A 599 9.69 3.19 -39.55
N ILE A 600 9.44 2.58 -40.71
CA ILE A 600 9.73 3.21 -42.02
C ILE A 600 9.03 4.55 -42.20
N LYS A 601 7.75 4.69 -41.79
CA LYS A 601 7.01 5.95 -41.86
C LYS A 601 7.67 7.02 -40.98
N ALA A 602 8.09 6.65 -39.77
CA ALA A 602 8.85 7.53 -38.88
C ALA A 602 10.16 8.04 -39.52
N ARG A 603 10.89 7.17 -40.23
CA ARG A 603 12.12 7.56 -40.95
C ARG A 603 11.86 8.48 -42.15
N MET A 604 10.74 8.32 -42.83
CA MET A 604 10.30 9.27 -43.86
C MET A 604 10.00 10.65 -43.24
N ASP A 605 9.32 10.68 -42.09
CA ASP A 605 9.08 11.91 -41.34
C ASP A 605 10.39 12.53 -40.81
N VAL A 606 11.39 11.73 -40.43
CA VAL A 606 12.73 12.25 -40.07
C VAL A 606 13.36 13.02 -41.23
N LYS A 607 13.26 12.50 -42.46
CA LYS A 607 13.80 13.18 -43.66
C LYS A 607 13.09 14.52 -43.94
N GLU A 608 11.79 14.59 -43.64
CA GLU A 608 10.98 15.79 -43.83
C GLU A 608 11.26 16.85 -42.74
N TYR A 609 11.32 16.43 -41.48
CA TYR A 609 11.32 17.36 -40.35
C TYR A 609 12.70 17.57 -39.70
N CYS A 610 13.68 16.69 -39.88
CA CYS A 610 14.95 16.70 -39.14
C CYS A 610 16.16 16.77 -40.07
N ASN A 611 17.29 17.30 -39.57
CA ASN A 611 18.58 17.24 -40.29
C ASN A 611 19.42 16.05 -39.79
N ARG A 612 18.98 14.82 -40.10
CA ARG A 612 19.63 13.56 -39.65
C ARG A 612 19.86 12.59 -40.80
N PRO A 613 20.81 12.88 -41.72
CA PRO A 613 21.04 12.05 -42.92
C PRO A 613 21.35 10.59 -42.62
N SER A 614 22.02 10.30 -41.50
CA SER A 614 22.33 8.93 -41.05
C SER A 614 21.11 8.08 -40.73
N LEU A 615 19.92 8.67 -40.61
CA LEU A 615 18.66 7.99 -40.33
C LEU A 615 17.73 7.93 -41.55
N HIS A 616 18.11 8.51 -42.69
CA HIS A 616 17.25 8.54 -43.87
C HIS A 616 17.06 7.15 -44.48
N THR A 617 15.86 6.88 -44.98
CA THR A 617 15.60 5.65 -45.74
C THR A 617 16.28 5.68 -47.11
N TRP A 618 16.54 4.49 -47.65
CA TRP A 618 16.99 4.28 -49.03
C TRP A 618 16.18 3.16 -49.69
N MET A 619 16.15 3.12 -51.02
CA MET A 619 15.42 2.11 -51.78
C MET A 619 16.35 0.98 -52.22
N LYS A 620 16.01 -0.26 -51.83
CA LYS A 620 16.65 -1.47 -52.36
C LYS A 620 16.01 -1.83 -53.71
N ASN A 621 16.76 -2.52 -54.60
CA ASN A 621 16.48 -2.81 -56.02
C ASN A 621 15.05 -3.30 -56.42
N ASN A 622 14.14 -3.54 -55.48
CA ASN A 622 12.76 -3.99 -55.69
C ASN A 622 11.71 -3.02 -55.07
N ASN A 623 11.92 -1.70 -55.08
CA ASN A 623 11.01 -0.69 -54.50
C ASN A 623 10.69 -0.85 -53.00
N LYS A 624 11.48 -1.62 -52.24
CA LYS A 624 11.33 -1.74 -50.78
C LYS A 624 12.19 -0.68 -50.09
N TYR A 625 11.56 0.10 -49.21
CA TYR A 625 12.25 1.06 -48.35
C TYR A 625 12.99 0.34 -47.23
N MET A 626 14.28 0.65 -47.08
CA MET A 626 15.13 0.16 -46.00
C MET A 626 15.47 1.33 -45.07
N LYS A 627 15.65 1.04 -43.78
CA LYS A 627 16.20 2.01 -42.79
C LYS A 627 17.58 1.55 -42.32
N PRO A 628 18.56 2.46 -42.18
CA PRO A 628 19.81 2.15 -41.49
C PRO A 628 19.54 1.90 -40.00
N LYS A 629 20.40 1.09 -39.37
CA LYS A 629 20.37 0.86 -37.92
C LYS A 629 20.66 2.20 -37.20
N ALA A 630 19.82 2.55 -36.23
CA ALA A 630 20.03 3.74 -35.43
C ALA A 630 21.06 3.50 -34.31
N SER A 631 21.77 4.54 -33.91
CA SER A 631 22.72 4.48 -32.79
C SER A 631 22.06 4.26 -31.42
N TYR A 632 20.73 4.43 -31.33
CA TYR A 632 19.94 4.20 -30.12
C TYR A 632 19.24 2.83 -30.12
N THR A 633 19.51 1.96 -31.09
CA THR A 633 18.95 0.59 -31.12
C THR A 633 20.00 -0.47 -30.82
N LEU A 634 19.60 -1.48 -30.06
CA LEU A 634 20.45 -2.62 -29.76
C LEU A 634 20.62 -3.53 -31.00
N THR A 635 21.75 -4.25 -31.07
CA THR A 635 21.92 -5.36 -32.02
C THR A 635 21.02 -6.55 -31.60
N LYS A 636 20.72 -7.46 -32.53
CA LYS A 636 20.00 -8.69 -32.17
C LYS A 636 20.73 -9.53 -31.13
N THR A 637 22.07 -9.52 -31.14
CA THR A 637 22.89 -10.18 -30.13
C THR A 637 22.68 -9.58 -28.75
N GLU A 638 22.70 -8.25 -28.64
CA GLU A 638 22.46 -7.54 -27.39
C GLU A 638 21.02 -7.74 -26.90
N VAL A 639 20.02 -7.70 -27.79
CA VAL A 639 18.62 -8.03 -27.44
C VAL A 639 18.51 -9.45 -26.88
N ASN A 640 19.19 -10.43 -27.49
CA ASN A 640 19.22 -11.81 -26.98
C ASN A 640 19.92 -11.91 -25.61
N ASP A 641 20.99 -11.15 -25.39
CA ASP A 641 21.64 -11.07 -24.08
C ASP A 641 20.68 -10.49 -23.02
N VAL A 642 19.89 -9.46 -23.34
CA VAL A 642 18.83 -8.93 -22.48
C VAL A 642 17.75 -10.00 -22.22
N CYS A 643 17.30 -10.73 -23.23
CA CYS A 643 16.31 -11.80 -23.07
C CYS A 643 16.79 -12.91 -22.12
N LYS A 644 18.05 -13.34 -22.28
CA LYS A 644 18.69 -14.33 -21.40
C LYS A 644 18.84 -13.81 -19.97
N TRP A 645 19.14 -12.52 -19.82
CA TRP A 645 19.23 -11.87 -18.52
C TRP A 645 17.87 -11.83 -17.81
N LEU A 646 16.81 -11.40 -18.50
CA LEU A 646 15.45 -11.35 -17.95
C LEU A 646 14.92 -12.72 -17.52
N LYS A 647 15.29 -13.81 -18.22
CA LYS A 647 14.94 -15.17 -17.79
C LYS A 647 15.64 -15.61 -16.49
N LYS A 648 16.77 -15.00 -16.15
CA LYS A 648 17.60 -15.39 -14.99
C LYS A 648 17.44 -14.48 -13.79
N VAL A 649 17.07 -13.22 -14.03
CA VAL A 649 16.82 -12.23 -12.99
C VAL A 649 15.77 -12.74 -12.01
N LYS A 650 16.09 -12.58 -10.72
CA LYS A 650 15.28 -13.04 -9.60
C LYS A 650 15.05 -11.86 -8.69
N PHE A 651 13.81 -11.72 -8.22
CA PHE A 651 13.40 -10.61 -7.38
C PHE A 651 12.98 -11.12 -6.01
N PRO A 652 13.02 -10.26 -4.97
CA PRO A 652 12.42 -10.59 -3.71
C PRO A 652 10.91 -10.85 -3.85
N ASP A 653 10.38 -11.72 -2.99
CA ASP A 653 8.96 -12.07 -2.97
C ASP A 653 8.06 -10.81 -2.98
N GLY A 654 7.26 -10.68 -4.04
CA GLY A 654 6.35 -9.56 -4.23
C GLY A 654 6.97 -8.26 -4.76
N TYR A 655 8.24 -8.22 -5.14
CA TYR A 655 8.83 -7.01 -5.71
C TYR A 655 8.35 -6.72 -7.14
N ALA A 656 8.33 -7.73 -8.01
CA ALA A 656 7.85 -7.66 -9.40
C ALA A 656 7.10 -8.94 -9.78
N SER A 657 6.43 -8.95 -10.94
CA SER A 657 5.85 -10.20 -11.47
C SER A 657 6.96 -11.15 -11.95
N ASN A 658 6.61 -12.35 -12.41
CA ASN A 658 7.58 -13.23 -13.06
C ASN A 658 7.92 -12.69 -14.45
N ILE A 659 8.77 -11.66 -14.51
CA ILE A 659 9.19 -11.00 -15.76
C ILE A 659 9.87 -11.97 -16.72
N GLY A 660 10.49 -13.04 -16.19
CA GLY A 660 11.00 -14.13 -17.01
C GLY A 660 9.92 -14.76 -17.90
N GLY A 661 8.65 -14.78 -17.47
CA GLY A 661 7.51 -15.21 -18.28
C GLY A 661 7.22 -14.33 -19.50
N CYS A 662 7.60 -13.05 -19.46
CA CYS A 662 7.32 -12.07 -20.51
C CYS A 662 8.34 -12.09 -21.68
N VAL A 663 9.19 -13.12 -21.77
CA VAL A 663 10.28 -13.17 -22.75
C VAL A 663 10.36 -14.52 -23.46
N ASN A 664 10.57 -14.48 -24.77
CA ASN A 664 10.95 -15.63 -25.58
C ASN A 664 12.40 -15.46 -26.07
N VAL A 665 13.30 -16.26 -25.50
CA VAL A 665 14.74 -16.20 -25.80
C VAL A 665 15.09 -16.75 -27.18
N LYS A 666 14.31 -17.72 -27.69
CA LYS A 666 14.57 -18.32 -29.01
C LYS A 666 14.33 -17.30 -30.12
N ASP A 667 13.23 -16.58 -30.00
CA ASP A 667 12.78 -15.63 -31.02
C ASP A 667 13.29 -14.20 -30.76
N GLY A 668 13.86 -13.94 -29.58
CA GLY A 668 14.31 -12.59 -29.18
C GLY A 668 13.14 -11.62 -28.98
N THR A 669 11.96 -12.13 -28.64
CA THR A 669 10.71 -11.35 -28.54
C THR A 669 10.25 -11.17 -27.10
N PHE A 670 9.46 -10.12 -26.90
CA PHE A 670 8.89 -9.73 -25.61
C PHE A 670 7.37 -9.79 -25.71
N TYR A 671 6.74 -10.36 -24.70
CA TYR A 671 5.29 -10.30 -24.49
C TYR A 671 4.94 -9.01 -23.73
N SER A 672 3.64 -8.72 -23.60
CA SER A 672 3.18 -7.54 -22.86
C SER A 672 3.63 -7.58 -21.40
N PHE A 673 4.09 -6.43 -20.90
CA PHE A 673 4.43 -6.22 -19.50
C PHE A 673 3.22 -5.67 -18.75
N LYS A 674 3.05 -6.04 -17.47
CA LYS A 674 2.02 -5.41 -16.63
C LYS A 674 2.44 -4.00 -16.27
N SER A 675 1.49 -3.11 -15.97
CA SER A 675 1.76 -1.74 -15.56
C SER A 675 2.76 -1.67 -14.39
N HIS A 676 2.68 -2.60 -13.42
CA HIS A 676 3.64 -2.70 -12.31
C HIS A 676 5.06 -3.12 -12.76
N ASP A 677 5.15 -4.01 -13.76
CA ASP A 677 6.45 -4.41 -14.29
C ASP A 677 7.09 -3.24 -15.04
N CYS A 678 6.32 -2.50 -15.83
CA CYS A 678 6.78 -1.28 -16.51
C CYS A 678 7.35 -0.24 -15.52
N HIS A 679 6.68 -0.06 -14.38
CA HIS A 679 7.15 0.82 -13.30
C HIS A 679 8.48 0.35 -12.70
N VAL A 680 8.62 -0.94 -12.38
CA VAL A 680 9.89 -1.52 -11.90
C VAL A 680 10.99 -1.36 -12.95
N PHE A 681 10.68 -1.55 -14.23
CA PHE A 681 11.64 -1.31 -15.30
C PHE A 681 12.04 0.15 -15.38
N MET A 682 11.08 1.06 -15.47
CA MET A 682 11.33 2.48 -15.69
C MET A 682 12.18 3.08 -14.57
N GLN A 683 11.98 2.65 -13.33
CA GLN A 683 12.68 3.24 -12.18
C GLN A 683 13.99 2.54 -11.82
N ARG A 684 14.12 1.24 -12.12
CA ARG A 684 15.25 0.42 -11.63
C ARG A 684 15.97 -0.34 -12.73
N LEU A 685 15.24 -1.11 -13.55
CA LEU A 685 15.90 -2.07 -14.45
C LEU A 685 16.40 -1.43 -15.73
N LEU A 686 15.73 -0.42 -16.28
CA LEU A 686 16.09 0.15 -17.58
C LEU A 686 17.50 0.78 -17.57
N PRO A 687 17.91 1.56 -16.55
CA PRO A 687 19.29 2.01 -16.42
C PRO A 687 20.30 0.85 -16.32
N ILE A 688 19.95 -0.24 -15.62
CA ILE A 688 20.82 -1.43 -15.51
C ILE A 688 20.96 -2.13 -16.87
N VAL A 689 19.84 -2.31 -17.58
CA VAL A 689 19.79 -3.02 -18.86
C VAL A 689 20.60 -2.30 -19.93
N LEU A 690 20.51 -0.97 -20.00
CA LEU A 690 21.11 -0.19 -21.08
C LEU A 690 22.58 0.22 -20.82
N ARG A 691 23.07 0.04 -19.59
CA ARG A 691 24.44 0.44 -19.21
C ARG A 691 25.47 -0.40 -19.96
N GLY A 692 26.39 0.28 -20.65
CA GLY A 692 27.42 -0.37 -21.48
C GLY A 692 26.88 -1.03 -22.75
N MET A 693 25.62 -0.80 -23.14
CA MET A 693 25.05 -1.21 -24.43
C MET A 693 24.73 -0.01 -25.34
N LEU A 694 24.43 1.16 -24.76
CA LEU A 694 24.17 2.38 -25.51
C LEU A 694 25.29 3.43 -25.34
N PRO A 695 25.56 4.26 -26.36
CA PRO A 695 26.45 5.40 -26.23
C PRO A 695 26.01 6.35 -25.10
N LYS A 696 26.98 6.93 -24.38
CA LYS A 696 26.75 7.80 -23.21
C LYS A 696 25.74 8.93 -23.48
N GLN A 697 25.84 9.56 -24.64
CA GLN A 697 24.94 10.65 -25.09
C GLN A 697 23.47 10.25 -25.26
N ILE A 698 23.17 8.94 -25.32
CA ILE A 698 21.80 8.39 -25.40
C ILE A 698 21.40 7.78 -24.05
N PHE A 699 22.33 7.08 -23.40
CA PHE A 699 22.12 6.47 -22.09
C PHE A 699 21.81 7.51 -20.99
N GLU A 700 22.53 8.64 -20.96
CA GLU A 700 22.35 9.67 -19.93
C GLU A 700 20.93 10.27 -19.95
N PRO A 701 20.38 10.77 -21.08
CA PRO A 701 19.00 11.28 -21.13
C PRO A 701 17.93 10.24 -20.75
N ILE A 702 18.12 8.97 -21.12
CA ILE A 702 17.20 7.89 -20.71
C ILE A 702 17.25 7.71 -19.18
N THR A 703 18.44 7.71 -18.61
CA THR A 703 18.62 7.54 -17.15
C THR A 703 18.11 8.75 -16.38
N GLU A 704 18.25 9.97 -16.92
CA GLU A 704 17.63 11.19 -16.39
C GLU A 704 16.09 11.06 -16.35
N LEU A 705 15.48 10.52 -17.40
CA LEU A 705 14.03 10.25 -17.45
C LEU A 705 13.60 9.17 -16.44
N CYS A 706 14.37 8.09 -16.32
CA CYS A 706 14.14 7.06 -15.29
C CYS A 706 14.22 7.63 -13.87
N THR A 707 15.19 8.51 -13.63
CA THR A 707 15.36 9.20 -12.34
C THR A 707 14.18 10.13 -12.05
N PHE A 708 13.68 10.85 -13.05
CA PHE A 708 12.47 11.68 -12.90
C PHE A 708 11.27 10.87 -12.37
N PHE A 709 10.96 9.73 -13.01
CA PHE A 709 9.85 8.87 -12.57
C PHE A 709 10.10 8.27 -11.18
N ARG A 710 11.34 7.86 -10.90
CA ARG A 710 11.74 7.35 -9.59
C ARG A 710 11.51 8.37 -8.47
N VAL A 711 11.86 9.64 -8.67
CA VAL A 711 11.66 10.68 -7.66
C VAL A 711 10.19 11.05 -7.51
N ILE A 712 9.47 11.30 -8.62
CA ILE A 712 8.07 11.77 -8.55
C ILE A 712 7.09 10.73 -7.98
N CYS A 713 7.43 9.44 -8.09
CA CYS A 713 6.65 8.33 -7.54
C CYS A 713 7.03 7.96 -6.10
N SER A 714 7.93 8.71 -5.45
CA SER A 714 8.30 8.49 -4.04
C SER A 714 7.12 8.70 -3.09
N LYS A 715 7.11 8.02 -1.95
CA LYS A 715 6.03 8.16 -0.96
C LYS A 715 5.99 9.56 -0.31
N VAL A 716 7.17 10.14 -0.12
CA VAL A 716 7.37 11.49 0.39
C VAL A 716 8.09 12.30 -0.69
N LEU A 717 7.53 13.45 -1.04
CA LEU A 717 8.10 14.37 -2.02
C LEU A 717 8.64 15.61 -1.31
N HIS A 718 9.71 16.20 -1.84
CA HIS A 718 10.20 17.49 -1.37
C HIS A 718 9.94 18.56 -2.42
N VAL A 719 9.43 19.71 -1.97
CA VAL A 719 9.02 20.81 -2.87
C VAL A 719 10.21 21.33 -3.70
N GLU A 720 11.39 21.43 -3.09
CA GLU A 720 12.62 21.86 -3.78
C GLU A 720 13.03 20.89 -4.89
N ASP A 721 12.91 19.58 -4.64
CA ASP A 721 13.26 18.55 -5.62
C ASP A 721 12.26 18.58 -6.78
N LEU A 722 10.96 18.77 -6.51
CA LEU A 722 9.94 18.94 -7.56
C LEU A 722 10.16 20.19 -8.42
N GLN A 723 10.60 21.31 -7.83
CA GLN A 723 10.96 22.53 -8.58
C GLN A 723 12.12 22.27 -9.54
N LYS A 724 13.18 21.59 -9.06
CA LYS A 724 14.30 21.17 -9.91
C LYS A 724 13.88 20.17 -10.99
N LEU A 725 12.97 19.24 -10.68
CA LEU A 725 12.43 18.29 -11.66
C LEU A 725 11.61 18.98 -12.74
N GLN A 726 10.82 20.00 -12.40
CA GLN A 726 10.03 20.77 -13.36
C GLN A 726 10.92 21.44 -14.42
N GLU A 727 12.11 21.90 -14.05
CA GLU A 727 13.08 22.49 -14.97
C GLU A 727 13.88 21.41 -15.73
N SER A 728 14.40 20.41 -15.02
CA SER A 728 15.28 19.40 -15.60
C SER A 728 14.55 18.48 -16.59
N ILE A 729 13.27 18.15 -16.35
CA ILE A 729 12.51 17.28 -17.25
C ILE A 729 12.33 17.89 -18.65
N ILE A 730 12.15 19.21 -18.73
CA ILE A 730 12.05 19.93 -20.01
C ILE A 730 13.35 19.72 -20.81
N LEU A 731 14.49 19.86 -20.13
CA LEU A 731 15.80 19.66 -20.75
C LEU A 731 15.99 18.20 -21.17
N THR A 732 15.61 17.23 -20.33
CA THR A 732 15.67 15.79 -20.62
C THR A 732 14.86 15.45 -21.87
N ILE A 733 13.60 15.91 -21.96
CA ILE A 733 12.76 15.69 -23.15
C ILE A 733 13.41 16.35 -24.38
N CYS A 734 13.94 17.57 -24.28
CA CYS A 734 14.66 18.19 -25.39
C CYS A 734 15.94 17.42 -25.82
N LYS A 735 16.67 16.80 -24.89
CA LYS A 735 17.80 15.91 -25.23
C LYS A 735 17.29 14.68 -25.99
N LEU A 736 16.20 14.07 -25.54
CA LEU A 736 15.57 12.92 -26.21
C LEU A 736 15.04 13.29 -27.60
N GLU A 737 14.47 14.48 -27.79
CA GLU A 737 14.04 14.99 -29.09
C GLU A 737 15.21 14.98 -30.09
N LYS A 738 16.43 15.31 -29.66
CA LYS A 738 17.62 15.26 -30.53
C LYS A 738 18.02 13.85 -30.95
N ILE A 739 17.54 12.83 -30.24
CA ILE A 739 17.91 11.42 -30.43
C ILE A 739 16.82 10.70 -31.24
N PHE A 740 15.60 10.67 -30.74
CA PHE A 740 14.51 9.87 -31.26
C PHE A 740 13.74 10.54 -32.42
N PRO A 741 13.05 9.75 -33.27
CA PRO A 741 12.28 10.28 -34.39
C PRO A 741 11.04 11.07 -33.92
N PRO A 742 10.48 11.98 -34.74
CA PRO A 742 9.30 12.76 -34.38
C PRO A 742 8.06 11.94 -33.95
N SER A 743 7.90 10.74 -34.51
CA SER A 743 6.84 9.79 -34.16
C SER A 743 6.92 9.24 -32.73
N PHE A 744 8.07 9.35 -32.07
CA PHE A 744 8.25 8.94 -30.68
C PHE A 744 7.50 9.86 -29.72
N PHE A 745 7.39 11.15 -30.04
CA PHE A 745 6.83 12.17 -29.15
C PHE A 745 5.33 12.31 -29.40
N ASP A 746 4.52 11.41 -28.84
CA ASP A 746 3.07 11.56 -28.84
C ASP A 746 2.58 12.34 -27.62
N SER A 747 1.27 12.32 -27.34
CA SER A 747 0.74 13.04 -26.20
C SER A 747 1.31 12.53 -24.89
N MET A 748 1.62 11.23 -24.75
CA MET A 748 2.09 10.65 -23.49
C MET A 748 3.48 11.16 -23.12
N GLU A 749 4.43 11.20 -24.06
CA GLU A 749 5.76 11.78 -23.82
C GLU A 749 5.68 13.27 -23.50
N HIS A 750 4.72 13.98 -24.11
CA HIS A 750 4.51 15.38 -23.81
C HIS A 750 3.94 15.61 -22.40
N LEU A 751 3.03 14.76 -21.92
CA LEU A 751 2.40 14.96 -20.62
C LEU A 751 3.40 14.90 -19.45
N VAL A 752 4.55 14.24 -19.64
CA VAL A 752 5.62 14.12 -18.63
C VAL A 752 6.08 15.49 -18.09
N ILE A 753 6.12 16.52 -18.94
CA ILE A 753 6.59 17.86 -18.52
C ILE A 753 5.62 18.59 -17.57
N HIS A 754 4.39 18.09 -17.39
CA HIS A 754 3.40 18.67 -16.49
C HIS A 754 3.34 17.97 -15.13
N LEU A 755 3.91 16.76 -15.01
CA LEU A 755 3.70 15.91 -13.82
C LEU A 755 4.31 16.51 -12.54
N ALA A 756 5.49 17.13 -12.61
CA ALA A 756 6.12 17.71 -11.43
C ALA A 756 5.29 18.88 -10.85
N ASN A 757 4.74 19.75 -11.71
CA ASN A 757 3.79 20.78 -11.28
C ASN A 757 2.53 20.17 -10.69
N GLU A 758 1.99 19.12 -11.30
CA GLU A 758 0.81 18.43 -10.78
C GLU A 758 1.06 17.81 -9.39
N ALA A 759 2.26 17.24 -9.16
CA ALA A 759 2.69 16.73 -7.87
C ALA A 759 2.83 17.84 -6.81
N MET A 760 3.30 19.04 -7.18
CA MET A 760 3.29 20.21 -6.29
C MET A 760 1.87 20.67 -5.94
N LEU A 761 0.91 20.51 -6.85
CA LEU A 761 -0.49 20.86 -6.63
C LEU A 761 -1.20 19.83 -5.75
N GLY A 762 -1.17 18.56 -6.13
CA GLY A 762 -1.97 17.49 -5.53
C GLY A 762 -1.27 16.65 -4.47
N GLY A 763 0.02 16.88 -4.21
CA GLY A 763 0.83 16.03 -3.32
C GLY A 763 1.28 14.72 -3.99
N PRO A 764 1.73 13.73 -3.20
CA PRO A 764 2.29 12.48 -3.72
C PRO A 764 1.40 11.75 -4.73
N VAL A 765 2.03 11.18 -5.75
CA VAL A 765 1.34 10.54 -6.89
C VAL A 765 0.50 9.34 -6.48
N GLN A 766 0.87 8.65 -5.39
CA GLN A 766 0.21 7.41 -4.95
C GLN A 766 -1.28 7.53 -4.62
N TYR A 767 -1.76 8.75 -4.36
CA TYR A 767 -3.17 9.06 -4.09
C TYR A 767 -3.98 9.38 -5.34
N ARG A 768 -3.29 9.51 -6.49
CA ARG A 768 -3.81 10.10 -7.73
C ARG A 768 -3.43 9.29 -8.98
N TRP A 769 -3.17 7.99 -8.80
CA TRP A 769 -2.88 7.03 -9.87
C TRP A 769 -3.88 5.86 -9.90
N MET A 770 -3.96 5.14 -11.03
CA MET A 770 -5.02 4.16 -11.28
C MET A 770 -4.82 2.77 -10.64
N TYR A 771 -3.60 2.50 -10.16
CA TYR A 771 -3.15 1.22 -9.63
C TYR A 771 -4.08 0.56 -8.58
N LEU A 772 -4.58 1.35 -7.62
CA LEU A 772 -5.52 0.87 -6.59
C LEU A 772 -6.87 0.48 -7.20
N TYR A 773 -7.36 1.30 -8.12
CA TYR A 773 -8.66 1.13 -8.72
C TYR A 773 -8.69 -0.04 -9.70
N GLU A 774 -7.67 -0.22 -10.55
CA GLU A 774 -7.56 -1.39 -11.44
C GLU A 774 -7.60 -2.72 -10.68
N ARG A 775 -6.94 -2.79 -9.53
CA ARG A 775 -7.00 -3.98 -8.65
C ARG A 775 -8.39 -4.19 -8.07
N LYS A 776 -9.05 -3.12 -7.66
CA LYS A 776 -10.43 -3.16 -7.18
C LYS A 776 -11.37 -3.63 -8.29
N LEU A 777 -11.20 -3.17 -9.53
CA LEU A 777 -11.91 -3.68 -10.71
C LEU A 777 -11.68 -5.19 -10.90
N GLY A 778 -10.43 -5.65 -10.80
CA GLY A 778 -10.09 -7.07 -10.84
C GLY A 778 -10.73 -7.89 -9.71
N ARG A 779 -10.85 -7.33 -8.50
CA ARG A 779 -11.60 -7.95 -7.39
C ARG A 779 -13.09 -8.02 -7.71
N LEU A 780 -13.71 -6.92 -8.15
CA LEU A 780 -15.12 -6.89 -8.53
C LEU A 780 -15.44 -7.91 -9.64
N LYS A 781 -14.58 -8.02 -10.65
CA LYS A 781 -14.70 -9.01 -11.72
C LYS A 781 -14.75 -10.45 -11.19
N ARG A 782 -13.89 -10.79 -10.21
CA ARG A 782 -13.90 -12.12 -9.56
C ARG A 782 -15.19 -12.40 -8.77
N THR A 783 -15.90 -11.37 -8.30
CA THR A 783 -17.17 -11.54 -7.55
C THR A 783 -18.36 -11.92 -8.45
N ILE A 784 -18.22 -11.87 -9.77
CA ILE A 784 -19.29 -12.18 -10.71
C ILE A 784 -19.56 -13.69 -10.70
N ARG A 785 -20.63 -14.11 -10.00
CA ARG A 785 -21.07 -15.51 -9.94
C ARG A 785 -22.17 -15.83 -10.94
N ASN A 786 -22.96 -14.84 -11.35
CA ASN A 786 -24.02 -15.00 -12.33
C ASN A 786 -23.81 -14.03 -13.51
N LYS A 787 -23.32 -14.55 -14.64
CA LYS A 787 -23.08 -13.76 -15.87
C LYS A 787 -24.37 -13.17 -16.47
N ALA A 788 -25.56 -13.66 -16.10
CA ALA A 788 -26.83 -13.05 -16.51
C ALA A 788 -27.23 -11.84 -15.66
N ARG A 789 -26.57 -11.63 -14.50
CA ARG A 789 -26.84 -10.56 -13.53
C ARG A 789 -25.51 -10.01 -13.00
N VAL A 790 -24.69 -9.46 -13.90
CA VAL A 790 -23.35 -8.97 -13.60
C VAL A 790 -23.36 -7.88 -12.52
N GLU A 791 -24.11 -6.80 -12.73
CA GLU A 791 -24.18 -5.67 -11.80
C GLU A 791 -24.73 -6.10 -10.44
N GLY A 792 -25.76 -6.94 -10.47
CA GLY A 792 -26.37 -7.47 -9.24
C GLY A 792 -25.38 -8.31 -8.43
N SER A 793 -24.54 -9.12 -9.08
CA SER A 793 -23.51 -9.92 -8.42
C SER A 793 -22.47 -9.03 -7.73
N ILE A 794 -21.99 -7.99 -8.44
CA ILE A 794 -21.01 -7.03 -7.93
C ILE A 794 -21.58 -6.26 -6.73
N VAL A 795 -22.77 -5.68 -6.88
CA VAL A 795 -23.41 -4.87 -5.82
C VAL A 795 -23.70 -5.72 -4.58
N GLU A 796 -24.22 -6.94 -4.74
CA GLU A 796 -24.50 -7.81 -3.60
C GLU A 796 -23.20 -8.22 -2.89
N SER A 797 -22.15 -8.58 -3.63
CA SER A 797 -20.86 -8.92 -3.02
C SER A 797 -20.24 -7.73 -2.30
N TYR A 798 -20.30 -6.53 -2.89
CA TYR A 798 -19.77 -5.30 -2.27
C TYR A 798 -20.52 -4.96 -0.98
N LEU A 799 -21.85 -5.06 -0.96
CA LEU A 799 -22.63 -4.77 0.25
C LEU A 799 -22.37 -5.76 1.39
N VAL A 800 -22.12 -7.03 1.08
CA VAL A 800 -21.77 -8.03 2.09
C VAL A 800 -20.39 -7.74 2.68
N ASP A 801 -19.40 -7.42 1.84
CA ASP A 801 -18.05 -7.03 2.26
C ASP A 801 -18.08 -5.73 3.08
N GLU A 802 -18.82 -4.71 2.63
CA GLU A 802 -19.02 -3.44 3.32
C GLU A 802 -19.67 -3.64 4.71
N LEU A 803 -20.70 -4.48 4.80
CA LEU A 803 -21.36 -4.82 6.05
C LEU A 803 -20.43 -5.55 7.02
N SER A 804 -19.72 -6.58 6.55
CA SER A 804 -18.78 -7.32 7.40
C SER A 804 -17.66 -6.41 7.91
N ASN A 805 -17.14 -5.54 7.05
CA ASN A 805 -16.11 -4.58 7.42
C ASN A 805 -16.61 -3.64 8.51
N TYR A 806 -17.78 -2.99 8.35
CA TYR A 806 -18.28 -2.11 9.39
C TYR A 806 -18.56 -2.82 10.71
N CYS A 807 -19.17 -4.01 10.69
CA CYS A 807 -19.38 -4.77 11.93
C CYS A 807 -18.06 -5.09 12.64
N SER A 808 -17.00 -5.38 11.89
CA SER A 808 -15.67 -5.71 12.43
C SER A 808 -15.03 -4.56 13.22
N LEU A 809 -15.39 -3.31 12.92
CA LEU A 809 -14.92 -2.15 13.70
C LEU A 809 -15.44 -2.15 15.15
N TYR A 810 -16.45 -2.95 15.44
CA TYR A 810 -17.10 -3.03 16.76
C TYR A 810 -16.81 -4.35 17.48
N LEU A 811 -15.99 -5.23 16.89
CA LEU A 811 -15.52 -6.45 17.53
C LEU A 811 -14.19 -6.23 18.26
N ASP A 812 -13.87 -7.12 19.19
CA ASP A 812 -12.58 -7.15 19.89
C ASP A 812 -11.42 -7.21 18.87
N PRO A 813 -10.33 -6.45 19.06
CA PRO A 813 -9.19 -6.44 18.14
C PRO A 813 -8.55 -7.81 17.87
N THR A 814 -8.73 -8.78 18.76
CA THR A 814 -8.25 -10.16 18.58
C THR A 814 -9.08 -10.98 17.58
N VAL A 815 -10.27 -10.49 17.18
CA VAL A 815 -11.13 -11.16 16.20
C VAL A 815 -10.62 -10.89 14.79
N LYS A 816 -10.06 -11.93 14.15
CA LYS A 816 -9.54 -11.86 12.78
C LYS A 816 -10.67 -11.70 11.76
N THR A 817 -10.74 -10.53 11.14
CA THR A 817 -11.73 -10.17 10.11
C THR A 817 -11.05 -9.60 8.87
N GLY A 818 -11.78 -9.36 7.77
CA GLY A 818 -11.20 -8.78 6.55
C GLY A 818 -10.60 -7.38 6.71
N LEU A 819 -10.99 -6.63 7.76
CA LEU A 819 -10.35 -5.37 8.14
C LEU A 819 -9.14 -5.54 9.07
N ILE A 820 -9.12 -6.63 9.85
CA ILE A 820 -8.12 -6.93 10.89
C ILE A 820 -7.35 -8.19 10.47
N HIS A 821 -6.95 -8.27 9.21
CA HIS A 821 -6.16 -9.37 8.70
C HIS A 821 -4.69 -8.99 8.77
N GLU A 822 -3.90 -9.79 9.49
CA GLU A 822 -2.45 -9.59 9.65
C GLU A 822 -1.77 -9.49 8.27
N PRO A 823 -0.85 -8.51 8.06
CA PRO A 823 -0.06 -8.40 6.83
C PRO A 823 0.71 -9.67 6.44
N ARG A 824 1.11 -9.80 5.17
CA ARG A 824 1.69 -11.06 4.66
C ARG A 824 3.05 -11.38 5.27
N ASN A 825 3.80 -10.31 5.54
CA ASN A 825 5.08 -10.35 6.23
C ASN A 825 4.95 -9.94 7.71
N PHE A 826 3.72 -9.96 8.27
CA PHE A 826 3.48 -9.66 9.66
C PHE A 826 4.24 -10.64 10.54
N ALA A 827 4.94 -10.06 11.50
CA ALA A 827 5.44 -10.74 12.66
C ALA A 827 4.59 -10.28 13.85
N PRO A 828 3.95 -11.20 14.59
CA PRO A 828 3.15 -10.81 15.74
C PRO A 828 4.04 -10.02 16.70
N ASN A 829 3.51 -8.90 17.19
CA ASN A 829 4.10 -8.22 18.33
C ASN A 829 4.31 -9.25 19.44
N ILE A 830 5.51 -9.29 20.02
CA ILE A 830 5.68 -10.03 21.27
C ILE A 830 4.81 -9.25 22.26
N PRO A 831 3.75 -9.83 22.84
CA PRO A 831 2.81 -9.07 23.64
C PRO A 831 3.57 -8.29 24.71
N SER A 832 3.50 -6.95 24.67
CA SER A 832 3.91 -6.15 25.82
C SER A 832 2.83 -6.35 26.86
N SER A 833 3.17 -7.01 27.96
CA SER A 833 2.20 -7.23 29.04
C SER A 833 1.84 -5.96 29.82
N SER A 834 2.38 -4.79 29.44
CA SER A 834 1.99 -3.44 29.89
C SER A 834 2.93 -2.39 29.29
N SER A 835 2.61 -1.10 29.47
CA SER A 835 3.53 0.04 29.28
C SER A 835 4.77 0.01 30.20
N ASN A 836 4.84 -0.96 31.13
CA ASN A 836 5.99 -1.28 31.97
C ASN A 836 6.67 -2.59 31.53
N ASP A 837 6.83 -2.84 30.23
CA ASP A 837 7.61 -3.98 29.74
C ASP A 837 9.09 -3.83 30.15
N SER A 838 9.47 -4.53 31.21
CA SER A 838 10.81 -4.48 31.81
C SER A 838 11.92 -5.08 30.95
N ARG A 839 11.59 -5.72 29.81
CA ARG A 839 12.57 -6.34 28.91
C ARG A 839 13.44 -5.28 28.22
N LEU A 840 14.68 -5.65 27.91
CA LEU A 840 15.60 -4.81 27.14
C LEU A 840 15.09 -4.60 25.69
N SER A 841 15.44 -3.46 25.11
CA SER A 841 15.14 -3.04 23.73
C SER A 841 15.42 -4.15 22.70
N ILE A 842 16.54 -4.85 22.86
CA ILE A 842 16.99 -5.93 21.96
C ILE A 842 16.05 -7.15 21.94
N PHE A 843 15.20 -7.33 22.96
CA PHE A 843 14.21 -8.41 23.04
C PHE A 843 12.81 -7.98 22.58
N LYS A 844 12.62 -6.71 22.18
CA LYS A 844 11.32 -6.11 21.87
C LYS A 844 11.01 -6.06 20.37
N HIS A 845 11.92 -6.51 19.49
CA HIS A 845 11.70 -6.47 18.05
C HIS A 845 10.68 -7.53 17.57
N PRO A 846 9.55 -7.13 16.96
CA PRO A 846 8.58 -8.06 16.39
C PRO A 846 9.23 -8.88 15.27
N SER A 847 9.18 -10.20 15.40
CA SER A 847 9.75 -11.08 14.39
C SER A 847 9.11 -12.48 14.38
N ARG A 848 9.15 -13.15 13.23
CA ARG A 848 8.49 -14.46 13.03
C ARG A 848 9.31 -15.40 12.16
N ARG A 849 9.38 -16.66 12.58
CA ARG A 849 9.95 -17.75 11.77
C ARG A 849 9.05 -18.02 10.56
N LEU A 850 9.64 -18.20 9.37
CA LEU A 850 8.85 -18.62 8.20
C LEU A 850 8.40 -20.09 8.27
N PHE A 851 9.13 -20.92 9.03
CA PHE A 851 8.89 -22.35 9.15
C PHE A 851 8.93 -22.79 10.62
N ASP A 852 7.76 -22.85 11.27
CA ASP A 852 7.66 -23.13 12.72
C ASP A 852 8.29 -24.46 13.16
N LYS A 853 8.34 -25.46 12.27
CA LYS A 853 8.88 -26.80 12.53
C LYS A 853 10.23 -27.07 11.85
N GLY A 854 10.89 -26.05 11.32
CA GLY A 854 12.07 -26.19 10.44
C GLY A 854 13.43 -25.87 11.07
N GLY A 855 13.48 -25.48 12.34
CA GLY A 855 14.72 -25.08 13.02
C GLY A 855 15.68 -26.26 13.26
N LYS A 856 16.98 -26.05 13.04
CA LYS A 856 18.04 -27.01 13.35
C LYS A 856 18.81 -26.54 14.59
N ASN A 857 18.95 -27.42 15.58
CA ASN A 857 19.89 -27.18 16.68
C ASN A 857 21.32 -27.20 16.15
N ILE A 858 22.04 -26.10 16.36
CA ILE A 858 23.48 -26.01 16.07
C ILE A 858 24.23 -25.59 17.33
N VAL A 859 25.50 -25.96 17.40
CA VAL A 859 26.43 -25.52 18.44
C VAL A 859 27.37 -24.50 17.80
N LEU A 860 27.39 -23.28 18.32
CA LEU A 860 28.34 -22.26 17.85
C LEU A 860 29.74 -22.58 18.36
N THR A 861 30.77 -22.26 17.56
CA THR A 861 32.16 -22.29 18.04
C THR A 861 32.32 -21.25 19.15
N ASP A 862 33.30 -21.41 20.04
CA ASP A 862 33.55 -20.43 21.10
C ASP A 862 33.86 -19.04 20.52
N GLU A 863 34.54 -18.98 19.37
CA GLU A 863 34.81 -17.74 18.64
C GLU A 863 33.52 -17.09 18.11
N ASP A 864 32.67 -17.84 17.39
CA ASP A 864 31.40 -17.33 16.86
C ASP A 864 30.46 -16.91 18.00
N ARG A 865 30.44 -17.67 19.10
CA ARG A 865 29.63 -17.34 20.29
C ARG A 865 30.12 -16.04 20.94
N HIS A 866 31.44 -15.87 21.07
CA HIS A 866 32.01 -14.64 21.63
C HIS A 866 31.71 -13.43 20.75
N LYS A 867 31.97 -13.52 19.43
CA LYS A 867 31.66 -12.44 18.46
C LYS A 867 30.18 -12.08 18.47
N ALA A 868 29.30 -13.07 18.34
CA ALA A 868 27.85 -12.87 18.38
C ALA A 868 27.39 -12.20 19.68
N HIS A 869 27.92 -12.64 20.83
CA HIS A 869 27.54 -12.09 22.13
C HIS A 869 28.07 -10.66 22.32
N THR A 870 29.34 -10.39 21.99
CA THR A 870 29.91 -9.05 22.05
C THR A 870 29.13 -8.08 21.14
N TYR A 871 28.77 -8.49 19.92
CA TYR A 871 27.96 -7.68 19.01
C TYR A 871 26.60 -7.30 19.60
N ILE A 872 25.89 -8.27 20.20
CA ILE A 872 24.61 -8.05 20.89
C ILE A 872 24.75 -7.00 22.00
N LEU A 873 25.81 -7.11 22.82
CA LEU A 873 26.03 -6.21 23.94
C LEU A 873 26.37 -4.78 23.47
N LEU A 874 27.23 -4.63 22.45
CA LEU A 874 27.61 -3.33 21.90
C LEU A 874 26.44 -2.60 21.25
N ASN A 875 25.46 -3.34 20.72
CA ASN A 875 24.26 -2.81 20.08
C ASN A 875 23.05 -2.73 21.03
N CYS A 876 23.21 -2.99 22.33
CA CYS A 876 22.17 -2.82 23.33
C CYS A 876 22.13 -1.35 23.78
N GLN A 877 20.98 -0.68 23.61
CA GLN A 877 20.84 0.74 23.96
C GLN A 877 21.04 1.00 25.47
N GLU A 878 20.60 0.06 26.30
CA GLU A 878 20.71 0.14 27.75
C GLU A 878 22.14 -0.09 28.28
N LEU A 879 23.09 -0.49 27.43
CA LEU A 879 24.50 -0.69 27.81
C LEU A 879 25.42 0.45 27.37
N GLN A 880 24.91 1.52 26.73
CA GLN A 880 25.74 2.61 26.21
C GLN A 880 26.60 3.29 27.29
N ASP A 881 26.07 3.47 28.50
CA ASP A 881 26.84 4.01 29.63
C ASP A 881 27.98 3.06 30.05
N SER A 882 27.73 1.74 30.04
CA SER A 882 28.75 0.73 30.33
C SER A 882 29.85 0.70 29.27
N ILE A 883 29.49 0.92 28.01
CA ILE A 883 30.45 1.04 26.89
C ILE A 883 31.32 2.28 27.09
N CYS A 884 30.73 3.42 27.46
CA CYS A 884 31.48 4.65 27.72
C CYS A 884 32.45 4.49 28.90
N LEU A 885 32.03 3.83 29.98
CA LEU A 885 32.90 3.53 31.13
C LEU A 885 34.09 2.65 30.73
N PHE A 886 33.84 1.61 29.92
CA PHE A 886 34.92 0.75 29.41
C PHE A 886 35.90 1.51 28.52
N ASP A 887 35.42 2.42 27.67
CA ASP A 887 36.25 3.30 26.85
C ASP A 887 37.16 4.20 27.70
N GLU A 888 36.60 4.77 28.77
CA GLU A 888 37.35 5.61 29.70
C GLU A 888 38.44 4.81 30.44
N GLU A 889 38.12 3.60 30.91
CA GLU A 889 39.10 2.70 31.54
C GLU A 889 40.21 2.28 30.58
N LEU A 890 39.87 1.99 29.31
CA LEU A 890 40.85 1.66 28.28
C LEU A 890 41.75 2.85 27.93
N ARG A 891 41.18 4.05 27.77
CA ARG A 891 41.96 5.26 27.48
C ARG A 891 42.84 5.68 28.65
N ALA A 892 42.39 5.47 29.89
CA ALA A 892 43.20 5.70 31.08
C ALA A 892 44.36 4.69 31.19
N SER A 893 44.12 3.43 30.82
CA SER A 893 45.14 2.37 30.86
C SER A 893 46.12 2.43 29.67
N PHE A 894 45.67 2.96 28.52
CA PHE A 894 46.45 3.11 27.30
C PHE A 894 46.27 4.51 26.68
N PRO A 895 46.98 5.54 27.19
CA PRO A 895 46.81 6.93 26.75
C PRO A 895 47.18 7.20 25.27
N GLU A 896 47.98 6.32 24.65
CA GLU A 896 48.38 6.39 23.23
C GLU A 896 47.48 5.55 22.30
N CYS A 897 46.37 5.01 22.81
CA CYS A 897 45.44 4.21 22.03
C CYS A 897 44.68 5.06 21.00
N ASP A 898 44.84 4.77 19.71
CA ASP A 898 43.99 5.35 18.67
C ASP A 898 42.61 4.68 18.63
N GLN A 899 41.66 5.28 17.90
CA GLN A 899 40.29 4.78 17.86
C GLN A 899 40.19 3.36 17.28
N VAL A 900 41.05 3.01 16.32
CA VAL A 900 41.07 1.68 15.68
C VAL A 900 41.51 0.61 16.66
N MET A 901 42.53 0.89 17.48
CA MET A 901 42.99 0.02 18.55
C MET A 901 41.95 -0.09 19.67
N LEU A 902 41.24 0.99 19.98
CA LEU A 902 40.15 1.00 20.95
C LEU A 902 39.04 0.04 20.52
N ASP A 903 38.56 0.16 19.28
CA ASP A 903 37.48 -0.67 18.75
C ASP A 903 37.87 -2.16 18.72
N LYS A 904 39.10 -2.48 18.28
CA LYS A 904 39.62 -3.86 18.35
C LYS A 904 39.65 -4.42 19.77
N LYS A 905 39.97 -3.60 20.76
CA LYS A 905 39.94 -4.02 22.16
C LYS A 905 38.52 -4.17 22.68
N LYS A 906 37.57 -3.32 22.27
CA LYS A 906 36.14 -3.51 22.60
C LYS A 906 35.63 -4.85 22.08
N ASP A 907 35.89 -5.15 20.81
CA ASP A 907 35.45 -6.40 20.20
C ASP A 907 36.01 -7.64 20.90
N ALA A 908 37.23 -7.55 21.44
CA ALA A 908 37.92 -8.66 22.10
C ALA A 908 37.62 -8.79 23.61
N GLU A 909 37.47 -7.67 24.33
CA GLU A 909 37.53 -7.65 25.80
C GLU A 909 36.22 -7.21 26.46
N PHE A 910 35.31 -6.50 25.74
CA PHE A 910 34.13 -5.86 26.36
C PHE A 910 33.18 -6.87 27.00
N SER A 911 32.85 -7.98 26.34
CA SER A 911 31.91 -8.96 26.90
C SER A 911 32.42 -9.62 28.19
N GLN A 912 33.72 -9.88 28.28
CA GLN A 912 34.36 -10.44 29.49
C GLN A 912 34.45 -9.40 30.62
N TRP A 913 34.78 -8.16 30.27
CA TRP A 913 34.76 -7.03 31.20
C TRP A 913 33.35 -6.83 31.78
N LEU A 914 32.33 -6.79 30.92
CA LEU A 914 30.95 -6.56 31.34
C LEU A 914 30.45 -7.69 32.25
N GLN A 915 30.79 -8.94 31.97
CA GLN A 915 30.47 -10.06 32.84
C GLN A 915 31.05 -9.89 34.26
N SER A 916 32.26 -9.35 34.36
CA SER A 916 32.93 -9.08 35.65
C SER A 916 32.34 -7.86 36.35
N TYR A 917 32.05 -6.79 35.59
CA TYR A 917 31.43 -5.56 36.09
C TYR A 917 30.00 -5.79 36.59
N ALA A 918 29.22 -6.63 35.89
CA ALA A 918 27.83 -6.96 36.20
C ALA A 918 27.62 -7.54 37.61
N LEU A 919 28.64 -8.14 38.22
CA LEU A 919 28.57 -8.70 39.58
C LEU A 919 28.40 -7.63 40.66
N ASN A 920 28.88 -6.39 40.42
CA ASN A 920 28.88 -5.31 41.42
C ASN A 920 28.36 -3.95 40.91
N GLY A 921 28.33 -3.72 39.59
CA GLY A 921 28.10 -2.40 38.98
C GLY A 921 26.78 -2.21 38.21
N LEU A 922 25.97 -3.25 38.05
CA LEU A 922 24.67 -3.16 37.36
C LEU A 922 23.50 -3.42 38.31
N GLU A 923 22.64 -2.43 38.51
CA GLU A 923 21.45 -2.55 39.38
C GLU A 923 20.32 -3.36 38.72
N ASN A 924 20.21 -3.35 37.38
CA ASN A 924 19.16 -4.03 36.63
C ASN A 924 19.45 -5.54 36.48
N ALA A 925 18.55 -6.39 37.01
CA ALA A 925 18.66 -7.85 36.91
C ALA A 925 18.74 -8.37 35.47
N HIS A 926 18.02 -7.77 34.51
CA HIS A 926 18.08 -8.16 33.11
C HIS A 926 19.43 -7.88 32.44
N LEU A 927 20.08 -6.78 32.80
CA LEU A 927 21.41 -6.44 32.30
C LEU A 927 22.48 -7.40 32.86
N ARG A 928 22.28 -7.89 34.09
CA ARG A 928 23.13 -8.93 34.67
C ARG A 928 22.93 -10.28 33.99
N ASP A 929 21.69 -10.63 33.66
CA ASP A 929 21.35 -11.88 32.96
C ASP A 929 21.93 -11.92 31.54
N ILE A 930 21.79 -10.84 30.76
CA ILE A 930 22.36 -10.79 29.39
C ILE A 930 23.89 -10.82 29.41
N ALA A 931 24.54 -10.20 30.41
CA ALA A 931 26.00 -10.19 30.56
C ALA A 931 26.62 -11.58 30.83
N GLN A 932 25.83 -12.59 31.21
CA GLN A 932 26.32 -13.97 31.37
C GLN A 932 26.48 -14.74 30.06
N GLY A 933 25.97 -14.19 28.95
CA GLY A 933 26.05 -14.81 27.64
C GLY A 933 24.89 -15.76 27.29
N PRO A 934 24.74 -16.07 26.00
CA PRO A 934 23.66 -16.92 25.49
C PRO A 934 23.89 -18.41 25.79
N LEU A 935 22.83 -19.20 25.67
CA LEU A 935 22.89 -20.66 25.70
C LEU A 935 23.84 -21.20 24.62
N THR A 936 24.52 -22.31 24.93
CA THR A 936 25.46 -22.96 24.00
C THR A 936 24.77 -23.55 22.75
N TYR A 937 23.52 -23.96 22.89
CA TYR A 937 22.71 -24.49 21.79
C TYR A 937 21.83 -23.38 21.22
N VAL A 938 21.96 -23.11 19.92
CA VAL A 938 21.16 -22.09 19.23
C VAL A 938 20.29 -22.74 18.15
N GLN A 939 19.15 -22.11 17.86
CA GLN A 939 18.28 -22.53 16.76
C GLN A 939 18.73 -21.83 15.47
N SER A 940 18.98 -22.61 14.42
CA SER A 940 19.25 -22.10 13.08
C SER A 940 18.03 -22.26 12.17
N HIS A 941 17.67 -21.19 11.46
CA HIS A 941 16.50 -21.14 10.59
C HIS A 941 16.86 -20.82 9.14
N LYS A 942 16.02 -21.28 8.22
CA LYS A 942 16.20 -21.07 6.77
C LYS A 942 15.54 -19.79 6.25
N GLY A 943 14.64 -19.20 7.02
CA GLY A 943 13.96 -17.97 6.64
C GLY A 943 13.19 -17.32 7.78
N TYR A 944 13.06 -15.99 7.71
CA TYR A 944 12.59 -15.14 8.80
C TYR A 944 11.82 -13.93 8.27
N LEU A 945 10.85 -13.45 9.06
CA LEU A 945 10.13 -12.20 8.86
C LEU A 945 10.52 -11.20 9.94
N ILE A 946 10.98 -10.02 9.55
CA ILE A 946 11.35 -8.93 10.46
C ILE A 946 11.26 -7.60 9.72
N ASN A 947 10.78 -6.54 10.39
CA ASN A 947 10.63 -5.19 9.83
C ASN A 947 9.88 -5.15 8.48
N GLY A 948 8.84 -5.98 8.31
CA GLY A 948 8.10 -6.09 7.04
C GLY A 948 8.87 -6.75 5.88
N TYR A 949 10.13 -7.13 6.08
CA TYR A 949 10.94 -7.89 5.13
C TYR A 949 10.81 -9.40 5.34
N LYS A 950 11.02 -10.12 4.23
CA LYS A 950 11.05 -11.57 4.21
C LYS A 950 12.43 -12.04 3.80
N PHE A 951 13.20 -12.58 4.72
CA PHE A 951 14.56 -13.06 4.46
C PHE A 951 14.60 -14.57 4.29
N HIS A 952 15.50 -15.03 3.41
CA HIS A 952 15.87 -16.43 3.29
C HIS A 952 17.39 -16.56 3.27
N THR A 953 17.90 -17.62 3.89
CA THR A 953 19.31 -18.01 3.72
C THR A 953 19.58 -18.38 2.25
N ARG A 954 20.81 -18.15 1.79
CA ARG A 954 21.26 -18.51 0.44
C ARG A 954 21.01 -19.99 0.09
N THR A 955 21.15 -20.88 1.06
CA THR A 955 20.94 -22.33 0.86
C THR A 955 19.47 -22.73 0.75
N ALA A 956 18.55 -21.96 1.36
CA ALA A 956 17.11 -22.20 1.28
C ALA A 956 16.52 -21.91 -0.11
N TYR A 957 17.32 -21.33 -1.01
CA TYR A 957 16.89 -20.78 -2.29
C TYR A 957 17.00 -21.75 -3.48
N ASN A 958 17.71 -22.88 -3.35
CA ASN A 958 17.93 -23.80 -4.47
C ASN A 958 16.59 -24.24 -5.10
N GLY A 959 16.39 -23.88 -6.38
CA GLY A 959 15.20 -24.21 -7.17
C GLY A 959 14.05 -23.21 -7.15
N ARG A 960 14.14 -22.07 -6.44
CA ARG A 960 13.06 -21.06 -6.38
C ARG A 960 13.24 -19.94 -7.41
N VAL A 961 12.14 -19.26 -7.72
CA VAL A 961 12.07 -18.10 -8.64
C VAL A 961 12.32 -16.74 -7.96
N THR A 962 12.30 -16.66 -6.62
CA THR A 962 12.42 -15.41 -5.84
C THR A 962 13.62 -15.35 -4.89
N GLU A 963 14.48 -14.34 -5.02
CA GLU A 963 15.72 -14.23 -4.22
C GLU A 963 15.57 -13.22 -3.07
N ASN A 964 15.76 -13.69 -1.83
CA ASN A 964 15.50 -12.94 -0.60
C ASN A 964 16.69 -12.96 0.38
N SER A 965 17.90 -13.23 -0.13
CA SER A 965 19.12 -13.41 0.69
C SER A 965 20.02 -12.17 0.73
N GLY A 966 19.76 -11.13 -0.08
CA GLY A 966 20.56 -9.92 -0.03
C GLY A 966 20.24 -9.08 1.20
N VAL A 967 21.30 -8.65 1.89
CA VAL A 967 21.24 -7.85 3.12
C VAL A 967 22.04 -6.57 2.92
N CYS A 968 21.50 -5.47 3.43
CA CYS A 968 22.18 -4.18 3.53
C CYS A 968 22.06 -3.67 4.97
N VAL A 969 23.13 -3.07 5.48
CA VAL A 969 23.15 -2.35 6.76
C VAL A 969 23.70 -0.96 6.49
N LYS A 970 23.02 0.06 7.00
CA LYS A 970 23.47 1.44 6.84
C LYS A 970 24.77 1.65 7.60
N GLY A 971 25.76 2.28 6.96
CA GLY A 971 27.03 2.60 7.61
C GLY A 971 26.82 3.61 8.75
N ALA A 972 27.49 3.41 9.88
CA ALA A 972 27.55 4.42 10.94
C ALA A 972 28.52 5.54 10.56
N VAL A 973 28.18 6.78 10.92
CA VAL A 973 29.00 8.00 10.74
C VAL A 973 30.25 7.90 11.63
N TYR A 974 31.24 7.13 11.20
CA TYR A 974 32.55 7.09 11.86
C TYR A 974 33.69 7.58 10.97
N ASN A 975 33.43 7.81 9.68
CA ASN A 975 34.31 8.53 8.77
C ASN A 975 33.44 9.38 7.83
N GLU A 976 34.00 10.42 7.22
CA GLU A 976 33.29 11.48 6.46
C GLU A 976 32.49 11.00 5.22
N HIS A 977 32.30 9.69 5.03
CA HIS A 977 31.45 9.07 4.01
C HIS A 977 30.60 7.94 4.64
N GLU A 978 29.27 8.07 4.62
CA GLU A 978 28.33 6.96 4.90
C GLU A 978 28.51 5.89 3.80
N ILE A 979 29.18 4.78 4.11
CA ILE A 979 29.26 3.62 3.20
C ILE A 979 28.37 2.51 3.75
N ASP A 980 27.27 2.24 3.04
CA ASP A 980 26.40 1.10 3.32
C ASP A 980 27.16 -0.23 3.12
N TYR A 981 26.92 -1.18 4.03
CA TYR A 981 27.50 -2.53 3.97
C TYR A 981 26.53 -3.47 3.27
N TYR A 982 27.03 -4.19 2.25
CA TYR A 982 26.23 -5.11 1.44
C TYR A 982 26.72 -6.54 1.60
N GLY A 983 25.80 -7.50 1.78
CA GLY A 983 26.15 -8.89 1.99
C GLY A 983 25.07 -9.89 1.55
N LEU A 984 25.37 -11.16 1.78
CA LEU A 984 24.50 -12.30 1.53
C LEU A 984 24.24 -13.05 2.84
N LEU A 985 22.97 -13.34 3.12
CA LEU A 985 22.53 -14.05 4.31
C LEU A 985 22.83 -15.55 4.21
N ASP A 986 23.69 -16.05 5.10
CA ASP A 986 24.08 -17.45 5.15
C ASP A 986 23.27 -18.24 6.19
N GLU A 987 23.14 -17.71 7.40
CA GLU A 987 22.41 -18.36 8.49
C GLU A 987 21.60 -17.36 9.31
N ILE A 988 20.46 -17.81 9.85
CA ILE A 988 19.63 -17.05 10.79
C ILE A 988 19.67 -17.77 12.13
N LEU A 989 20.14 -17.10 13.17
CA LEU A 989 20.39 -17.70 14.48
C LEU A 989 19.48 -17.06 15.53
N GLU A 990 18.79 -17.88 16.30
CA GLU A 990 18.08 -17.44 17.51
C GLU A 990 18.89 -17.85 18.73
N LEU A 991 19.42 -16.85 19.42
CA LEU A 991 20.22 -16.98 20.63
C LEU A 991 19.31 -16.77 21.84
N GLU A 992 19.18 -17.79 22.66
CA GLU A 992 18.39 -17.75 23.87
C GLU A 992 19.28 -17.42 25.08
N TYR A 993 18.81 -16.56 25.97
CA TYR A 993 19.50 -16.18 27.21
C TYR A 993 18.77 -16.75 28.42
N HIS A 994 19.52 -17.13 29.46
CA HIS A 994 18.93 -17.42 30.76
C HIS A 994 18.37 -16.13 31.34
N SER A 995 17.07 -16.11 31.67
CA SER A 995 16.41 -14.94 32.24
C SER A 995 15.42 -15.36 33.32
N SER A 996 15.37 -14.62 34.42
CA SER A 996 14.40 -14.85 35.49
C SER A 996 12.95 -14.52 35.09
N LEU A 997 12.76 -13.87 33.94
CA LEU A 997 11.47 -13.34 33.47
C LEU A 997 10.88 -14.11 32.27
N GLY A 998 11.46 -15.27 31.95
CA GLY A 998 10.98 -16.16 30.91
C GLY A 998 11.94 -16.27 29.73
N LYS A 999 11.41 -16.62 28.55
CA LYS A 999 12.21 -16.92 27.36
C LYS A 999 12.67 -15.63 26.66
N CYS A 1000 13.96 -15.29 26.77
CA CYS A 1000 14.57 -14.13 26.09
C CYS A 1000 15.38 -14.61 24.87
N VAL A 1001 15.00 -14.17 23.66
CA VAL A 1001 15.63 -14.58 22.40
C VAL A 1001 16.07 -13.35 21.61
N VAL A 1002 17.32 -13.36 21.12
CA VAL A 1002 17.83 -12.40 20.13
C VAL A 1002 18.05 -13.11 18.81
N VAL A 1003 17.70 -12.46 17.70
CA VAL A 1003 17.88 -13.01 16.36
C VAL A 1003 19.06 -12.33 15.69
N LEU A 1004 20.06 -13.11 15.30
CA LEU A 1004 21.21 -12.67 14.54
C LEU A 1004 21.18 -13.22 13.12
N PHE A 1005 21.60 -12.40 12.17
CA PHE A 1005 21.92 -12.82 10.81
C PHE A 1005 23.42 -12.99 10.69
N LYS A 1006 23.85 -14.17 10.22
CA LYS A 1006 25.22 -14.44 9.83
C LYS A 1006 25.33 -14.19 8.32
N CYS A 1007 26.16 -13.24 7.93
CA CYS A 1007 26.27 -12.75 6.57
C CYS A 1007 27.69 -12.90 6.03
N THR A 1008 27.79 -13.16 4.72
CA THR A 1008 29.01 -12.96 3.95
C THR A 1008 28.99 -11.55 3.36
N TRP A 1009 29.92 -10.68 3.80
CA TRP A 1009 30.01 -9.28 3.37
C TRP A 1009 30.89 -9.10 2.13
N PHE A 1010 30.47 -8.20 1.24
CA PHE A 1010 31.32 -7.68 0.18
C PHE A 1010 32.32 -6.66 0.74
N ASP A 1011 33.51 -6.55 0.14
CA ASP A 1011 34.52 -5.57 0.52
C ASP A 1011 33.97 -4.14 0.30
N PRO A 1012 33.78 -3.32 1.36
CA PRO A 1012 33.22 -1.98 1.21
C PRO A 1012 34.14 -0.99 0.49
N VAL A 1013 35.45 -1.26 0.42
CA VAL A 1013 36.46 -0.37 -0.18
C VAL A 1013 36.75 -0.74 -1.63
N ASN A 1014 37.05 -2.02 -1.90
CA ASN A 1014 37.41 -2.47 -3.26
C ASN A 1014 36.29 -3.24 -3.97
N GLY A 1015 35.23 -3.59 -3.24
CA GLY A 1015 34.12 -4.40 -3.71
C GLY A 1015 32.81 -3.64 -3.86
N VAL A 1016 32.73 -2.37 -3.45
CA VAL A 1016 31.55 -1.50 -3.61
C VAL A 1016 31.96 -0.26 -4.39
N ARG A 1017 31.13 0.19 -5.33
CA ARG A 1017 31.25 1.52 -5.96
C ARG A 1017 29.89 2.14 -6.17
N VAL A 1018 29.83 3.45 -6.09
CA VAL A 1018 28.62 4.24 -6.35
C VAL A 1018 28.86 5.12 -7.57
N ASP A 1019 27.95 5.06 -8.53
CA ASP A 1019 27.94 5.99 -9.65
C ASP A 1019 27.43 7.37 -9.15
N PRO A 1020 28.27 8.41 -9.13
CA PRO A 1020 27.89 9.70 -8.54
C PRO A 1020 26.80 10.43 -9.32
N LYS A 1021 26.53 10.06 -10.58
CA LYS A 1021 25.47 10.69 -11.38
C LYS A 1021 24.11 10.03 -11.21
N THR A 1022 24.09 8.71 -11.04
CA THR A 1022 22.85 7.92 -11.04
C THR A 1022 22.50 7.37 -9.65
N ASN A 1023 23.41 7.52 -8.68
CA ASN A 1023 23.37 6.87 -7.37
C ASN A 1023 23.15 5.35 -7.48
N MET A 1024 23.59 4.74 -8.58
CA MET A 1024 23.57 3.29 -8.73
C MET A 1024 24.75 2.69 -7.96
N VAL A 1025 24.46 1.72 -7.11
CA VAL A 1025 25.45 0.99 -6.33
C VAL A 1025 25.78 -0.31 -7.06
N ASP A 1026 27.08 -0.59 -7.23
CA ASP A 1026 27.58 -1.85 -7.76
C ASP A 1026 28.40 -2.59 -6.69
N VAL A 1027 28.25 -3.91 -6.64
CA VAL A 1027 29.08 -4.81 -5.84
C VAL A 1027 29.88 -5.76 -6.70
N LYS A 1028 31.08 -6.13 -6.25
CA LYS A 1028 31.96 -7.10 -6.90
C LYS A 1028 31.87 -8.44 -6.18
N PRO A 1029 31.20 -9.46 -6.73
CA PRO A 1029 30.89 -10.70 -6.01
C PRO A 1029 32.12 -11.53 -5.62
N LYS A 1030 33.27 -11.25 -6.23
CA LYS A 1030 34.55 -11.92 -5.93
C LYS A 1030 35.34 -11.20 -4.83
N ALA A 1031 35.00 -9.96 -4.50
CA ALA A 1031 35.64 -9.19 -3.43
C ALA A 1031 34.82 -9.39 -2.15
N ILE A 1032 35.09 -10.51 -1.46
CA ILE A 1032 34.41 -10.96 -0.25
C ILE A 1032 35.46 -11.14 0.86
N GLY A 1033 35.06 -10.98 2.13
CA GLY A 1033 35.84 -11.45 3.28
C GLY A 1033 36.77 -10.40 3.89
N CYS A 1034 36.42 -9.12 3.77
CA CYS A 1034 37.17 -7.99 4.34
C CYS A 1034 36.60 -7.46 5.66
N VAL A 1035 35.54 -8.09 6.19
CA VAL A 1035 34.91 -7.73 7.47
C VAL A 1035 35.05 -8.92 8.41
N ASP A 1036 35.71 -8.71 9.56
CA ASP A 1036 36.05 -9.75 10.53
C ASP A 1036 34.83 -10.26 11.35
N ASP A 1037 33.76 -9.45 11.42
CA ASP A 1037 32.51 -9.78 12.09
C ASP A 1037 31.39 -10.15 11.10
N PRO A 1038 30.91 -11.42 11.10
CA PRO A 1038 29.85 -11.85 10.21
C PRO A 1038 28.43 -11.58 10.76
N PHE A 1039 28.27 -11.10 11.99
CA PHE A 1039 26.97 -11.01 12.66
C PHE A 1039 26.36 -9.60 12.62
N ILE A 1040 25.05 -9.55 12.43
CA ILE A 1040 24.23 -8.35 12.64
C ILE A 1040 22.95 -8.69 13.38
N LEU A 1041 22.33 -7.73 14.05
CA LEU A 1041 20.96 -7.90 14.54
C LEU A 1041 20.03 -8.00 13.34
N ALA A 1042 19.12 -8.96 13.35
CA ALA A 1042 18.13 -9.09 12.29
C ALA A 1042 17.29 -7.81 12.12
N SER A 1043 17.10 -7.03 13.20
CA SER A 1043 16.40 -5.74 13.20
C SER A 1043 17.16 -4.61 12.50
N GLN A 1044 18.47 -4.75 12.28
CA GLN A 1044 19.29 -3.78 11.54
C GLN A 1044 19.31 -4.05 10.02
N ALA A 1045 18.85 -5.25 9.60
CA ALA A 1045 18.94 -5.68 8.22
C ALA A 1045 17.86 -5.02 7.34
N GLN A 1046 18.30 -4.36 6.27
CA GLN A 1046 17.47 -4.02 5.12
C GLN A 1046 17.64 -5.07 4.02
N GLN A 1047 16.60 -5.28 3.21
CA GLN A 1047 16.67 -6.22 2.10
C GLN A 1047 17.13 -5.54 0.80
N VAL A 1048 18.02 -6.22 0.09
CA VAL A 1048 18.45 -5.85 -1.27
C VAL A 1048 18.40 -7.07 -2.18
N TYR A 1049 18.37 -6.85 -3.49
CA TYR A 1049 18.69 -7.90 -4.45
C TYR A 1049 19.83 -7.46 -5.37
N TYR A 1050 20.55 -8.45 -5.87
CA TYR A 1050 21.71 -8.26 -6.71
C TYR A 1050 21.39 -8.77 -8.12
N THR A 1051 21.84 -8.06 -9.14
CA THR A 1051 21.68 -8.52 -10.52
C THR A 1051 22.93 -8.21 -11.35
N PRO A 1052 23.45 -9.18 -12.14
CA PRO A 1052 24.53 -8.90 -13.07
C PRO A 1052 24.08 -7.93 -14.17
N TYR A 1053 25.02 -7.32 -14.87
CA TYR A 1053 24.70 -6.55 -16.09
C TYR A 1053 24.52 -7.48 -17.30
N PRO A 1054 23.57 -7.20 -18.22
CA PRO A 1054 23.48 -7.92 -19.48
C PRO A 1054 24.61 -7.55 -20.45
N SER A 1055 25.22 -6.37 -20.32
CA SER A 1055 26.34 -5.94 -21.15
C SER A 1055 27.58 -6.83 -20.95
N LYS A 1056 28.28 -7.08 -22.06
CA LYS A 1056 29.56 -7.81 -22.09
C LYS A 1056 30.78 -6.90 -21.93
N GLU A 1057 30.58 -5.61 -21.64
CA GLU A 1057 31.67 -4.66 -21.42
C GLU A 1057 32.58 -5.11 -20.27
N LYS A 1058 33.90 -5.06 -20.48
CA LYS A 1058 34.89 -5.54 -19.50
C LYS A 1058 34.78 -4.82 -18.15
N THR A 1059 34.36 -3.56 -18.15
CA THR A 1059 34.19 -2.70 -16.97
C THR A 1059 33.00 -3.10 -16.08
N LEU A 1060 32.03 -3.84 -16.63
CA LEU A 1060 30.79 -4.27 -15.96
C LEU A 1060 30.76 -5.79 -15.69
N LYS A 1061 31.52 -6.60 -16.42
CA LYS A 1061 31.48 -8.07 -16.37
C LYS A 1061 31.64 -8.70 -14.98
N ASP A 1062 32.45 -8.09 -14.11
CA ASP A 1062 32.72 -8.58 -12.75
C ASP A 1062 31.87 -7.87 -11.67
N TRP A 1063 30.93 -7.00 -12.05
CA TRP A 1063 30.12 -6.20 -11.13
C TRP A 1063 28.63 -6.56 -11.23
N TRP A 1064 27.93 -6.51 -10.10
CA TRP A 1064 26.48 -6.67 -10.00
C TRP A 1064 25.87 -5.36 -9.52
N ALA A 1065 24.76 -4.95 -10.12
CA ALA A 1065 23.96 -3.84 -9.62
C ALA A 1065 23.24 -4.25 -8.33
N VAL A 1066 23.18 -3.33 -7.37
CA VAL A 1066 22.43 -3.48 -6.12
C VAL A 1066 21.15 -2.68 -6.21
N VAL A 1067 20.03 -3.28 -5.80
CA VAL A 1067 18.75 -2.59 -5.69
C VAL A 1067 18.16 -2.82 -4.31
N LYS A 1068 17.97 -1.74 -3.56
CA LYS A 1068 17.30 -1.74 -2.26
C LYS A 1068 15.80 -1.99 -2.42
N THR A 1069 15.24 -2.86 -1.58
CA THR A 1069 13.79 -3.09 -1.54
C THR A 1069 13.15 -2.36 -0.37
N THR A 1070 11.88 -2.03 -0.52
CA THR A 1070 11.08 -1.44 0.54
C THR A 1070 10.31 -2.52 1.28
N PRO A 1071 10.16 -2.38 2.62
CA PRO A 1071 9.42 -3.34 3.42
C PRO A 1071 7.94 -3.33 3.01
N ARG A 1072 7.31 -4.51 3.04
CA ARG A 1072 5.89 -4.67 2.71
C ARG A 1072 5.05 -4.54 3.97
N GLY A 1073 3.93 -3.83 3.87
CA GLY A 1073 3.02 -3.65 5.01
C GLY A 1073 3.60 -2.76 6.11
N VAL A 1074 4.51 -1.85 5.77
CA VAL A 1074 5.09 -0.87 6.70
C VAL A 1074 4.98 0.53 6.09
N TYR A 1075 4.38 1.45 6.84
CA TYR A 1075 4.34 2.87 6.49
C TYR A 1075 5.36 3.63 7.37
N GLU A 1076 6.55 3.89 6.84
CA GLU A 1076 7.52 4.77 7.47
C GLU A 1076 7.11 6.23 7.25
N MET A 1077 6.58 6.88 8.29
CA MET A 1077 6.48 8.34 8.30
C MET A 1077 7.87 8.91 8.55
N ALA A 1078 8.25 9.94 7.80
CA ALA A 1078 9.52 10.63 8.01
C ALA A 1078 9.47 11.46 9.29
N GLU A 1079 9.71 10.83 10.45
CA GLU A 1079 10.37 11.38 11.64
C GLU A 1079 10.66 10.27 12.68
N ASP A 1080 11.90 10.27 13.18
CA ASP A 1080 12.53 9.50 14.26
C ASP A 1080 12.15 8.02 14.49
N SER A 1081 13.19 7.19 14.40
CA SER A 1081 13.24 5.78 14.74
C SER A 1081 12.59 5.46 16.09
N SER A 1082 11.31 5.10 16.10
CA SER A 1082 10.73 4.16 17.08
C SER A 1082 9.30 3.70 16.79
N VAL A 1083 8.52 4.36 15.91
CA VAL A 1083 7.14 3.96 15.64
C VAL A 1083 6.96 3.50 14.20
N VAL A 1084 7.12 2.19 13.99
CA VAL A 1084 6.73 1.50 12.77
C VAL A 1084 5.21 1.29 12.84
N VAL A 1085 4.44 1.92 11.95
CA VAL A 1085 2.99 1.67 11.85
C VAL A 1085 2.77 0.54 10.83
N ASP A 1086 2.22 -0.56 11.32
CA ASP A 1086 1.86 -1.72 10.50
C ASP A 1086 0.73 -1.35 9.50
N ASP A 1087 0.97 -1.64 8.23
CA ASP A 1087 0.01 -1.43 7.14
C ASP A 1087 -0.66 -2.77 6.79
N ASP A 1088 -1.90 -2.99 7.26
CA ASP A 1088 -2.73 -4.20 7.03
C ASP A 1088 -3.18 -4.44 5.56
N ASN A 1089 -2.44 -3.93 4.57
CA ASN A 1089 -2.87 -3.91 3.17
C ASN A 1089 -2.59 -5.25 2.45
N GLU A 1090 -3.25 -6.33 2.87
CA GLU A 1090 -3.09 -7.66 2.26
C GLU A 1090 -3.84 -7.83 0.92
N GLY A 1091 -4.90 -7.07 0.67
CA GLY A 1091 -5.73 -7.23 -0.53
C GLY A 1091 -5.15 -6.60 -1.82
N VAL A 1092 -4.12 -5.75 -1.67
CA VAL A 1092 -3.62 -4.86 -2.71
C VAL A 1092 -2.10 -5.07 -2.76
N GLY A 1093 -1.61 -6.10 -3.44
CA GLY A 1093 -0.18 -6.48 -3.38
C GLY A 1093 0.77 -5.28 -3.55
N HIS A 1094 1.45 -4.81 -2.50
CA HIS A 1094 2.19 -3.53 -2.53
C HIS A 1094 2.95 -3.26 -3.83
N PHE A 1095 2.74 -2.08 -4.42
CA PHE A 1095 3.61 -1.55 -5.45
C PHE A 1095 4.92 -1.14 -4.80
N TYR A 1096 6.01 -1.33 -5.53
CA TYR A 1096 7.30 -0.81 -5.09
C TYR A 1096 7.29 0.70 -5.27
N GLN A 1097 7.74 1.45 -4.27
CA GLN A 1097 7.96 2.89 -4.36
C GLN A 1097 9.24 3.23 -3.62
N GLU A 1098 9.86 4.33 -4.02
CA GLU A 1098 11.04 4.87 -3.33
C GLU A 1098 10.64 5.49 -1.98
N ASN A 1099 11.33 5.07 -0.92
CA ASN A 1099 11.24 5.69 0.41
C ASN A 1099 12.45 6.62 0.68
N GLU A 1100 13.61 6.36 0.08
CA GLU A 1100 14.82 7.16 0.31
C GLU A 1100 14.80 8.43 -0.53
N ARG A 1101 15.01 9.60 0.10
CA ARG A 1101 15.12 10.87 -0.61
C ARG A 1101 16.30 10.83 -1.57
N LEU A 1102 16.01 11.00 -2.85
CA LEU A 1102 17.02 11.21 -3.88
C LEU A 1102 17.20 12.71 -4.08
N VAL A 1103 18.36 13.22 -3.69
CA VAL A 1103 18.69 14.62 -3.96
C VAL A 1103 18.93 14.77 -5.46
N CYS A 1104 18.14 15.63 -6.10
CA CYS A 1104 18.40 16.00 -7.50
C CYS A 1104 19.65 16.88 -7.57
N THR A 1105 20.79 16.27 -7.89
CA THR A 1105 22.05 16.97 -8.23
C THR A 1105 22.01 17.37 -9.70
N ALA A 1106 21.25 18.40 -10.04
CA ALA A 1106 21.28 18.97 -11.38
C ALA A 1106 21.40 20.48 -11.30
N THR A 1107 22.63 20.98 -11.22
CA THR A 1107 23.12 22.26 -11.73
C THR A 1107 24.60 22.37 -11.35
N GLU A 1108 25.53 22.09 -12.27
CA GLU A 1108 26.77 22.91 -12.42
C GLU A 1108 27.67 22.50 -13.61
N ASP A 1109 27.67 21.25 -14.10
CA ASP A 1109 28.59 20.87 -15.20
C ASP A 1109 27.89 20.40 -16.48
N PHE A 1110 27.47 21.33 -17.34
CA PHE A 1110 27.10 21.00 -18.72
C PHE A 1110 27.71 21.99 -19.72
N LEU A 1111 28.94 21.69 -20.15
CA LEU A 1111 29.56 22.32 -21.32
C LEU A 1111 28.78 22.00 -22.61
N PRO A 1112 28.76 22.90 -23.60
CA PRO A 1112 27.99 22.72 -24.82
C PRO A 1112 28.50 21.53 -25.64
N VAL A 1113 27.56 20.75 -26.18
CA VAL A 1113 27.80 19.71 -27.20
C VAL A 1113 28.57 20.35 -28.37
N ILE A 1114 29.87 20.06 -28.46
CA ILE A 1114 30.72 20.47 -29.58
C ILE A 1114 30.30 19.65 -30.81
N HIS A 1115 30.11 20.36 -31.93
CA HIS A 1115 29.91 19.80 -33.26
C HIS A 1115 30.96 18.71 -33.55
N VAL A 1116 30.50 17.51 -33.93
CA VAL A 1116 31.37 16.52 -34.59
C VAL A 1116 31.83 17.12 -35.92
N GLN A 1117 33.06 17.62 -35.96
CA GLN A 1117 33.79 17.78 -37.21
C GLN A 1117 34.30 16.40 -37.64
N ASN A 1118 34.08 16.11 -38.92
CA ASN A 1118 34.61 14.96 -39.64
C ASN A 1118 36.07 14.70 -39.26
N ASN A 1119 36.35 13.58 -38.62
CA ASN A 1119 37.70 13.03 -38.58
C ASN A 1119 37.75 11.72 -39.35
N ILE A 1120 38.67 11.75 -40.30
CA ILE A 1120 39.09 10.76 -41.28
C ILE A 1120 39.40 9.44 -40.56
N ILE A 1121 38.79 8.36 -41.03
CA ILE A 1121 39.15 6.99 -40.68
C ILE A 1121 40.51 6.71 -41.32
N GLN A 1122 41.51 6.39 -40.50
CA GLN A 1122 42.75 5.78 -40.99
C GLN A 1122 42.47 4.30 -41.28
N GLU A 1123 42.77 3.92 -42.52
CA GLU A 1123 42.70 2.55 -43.04
C GLU A 1123 43.51 1.59 -42.18
N VAL A 1124 42.87 0.48 -41.80
CA VAL A 1124 43.56 -0.78 -41.49
C VAL A 1124 42.88 -1.85 -42.35
N ASP A 1125 43.52 -2.17 -43.47
CA ASP A 1125 43.23 -3.34 -44.29
C ASP A 1125 43.55 -4.62 -43.49
N ASP A 1126 42.56 -5.48 -43.26
CA ASP A 1126 42.41 -6.74 -44.01
C ASP A 1126 41.45 -7.75 -43.32
N VAL A 1127 40.42 -8.13 -44.10
CA VAL A 1127 39.90 -9.49 -44.35
C VAL A 1127 39.15 -10.22 -43.22
N ASN A 1128 37.81 -10.09 -43.21
CA ASN A 1128 36.90 -11.12 -43.74
C ASN A 1128 35.44 -10.64 -43.69
N ASP A 1129 34.77 -10.80 -44.85
CA ASP A 1129 33.38 -10.50 -45.15
C ASP A 1129 32.37 -11.36 -44.37
N ASP A 1130 31.13 -10.87 -44.40
CA ASP A 1130 29.85 -11.45 -43.95
C ASP A 1130 29.48 -11.27 -42.46
N ASP A 1131 28.82 -10.14 -42.17
CA ASP A 1131 27.54 -10.10 -41.45
C ASP A 1131 26.96 -8.67 -41.40
N HIS A 1132 26.28 -8.25 -42.49
CA HIS A 1132 25.40 -7.08 -42.48
C HIS A 1132 23.94 -7.53 -42.32
N GLU A 1133 23.38 -7.38 -41.12
CA GLU A 1133 21.96 -7.65 -40.88
C GLU A 1133 21.07 -6.55 -41.48
N GLU A 1134 20.47 -6.85 -42.62
CA GLU A 1134 19.45 -6.03 -43.29
C GLU A 1134 18.03 -6.50 -42.91
N THR A 1135 17.25 -5.66 -42.24
CA THR A 1135 15.83 -5.96 -41.95
C THR A 1135 14.94 -5.61 -43.14
N VAL A 1136 14.44 -6.63 -43.85
CA VAL A 1136 13.45 -6.52 -44.94
C VAL A 1136 12.06 -6.82 -44.39
N ILE A 1137 11.09 -5.93 -44.59
CA ILE A 1137 9.67 -6.21 -44.35
C ILE A 1137 8.96 -6.17 -45.71
N GLU A 1138 8.20 -7.23 -46.01
CA GLU A 1138 7.38 -7.34 -47.21
C GLU A 1138 6.02 -6.68 -47.04
N ASN A 1139 5.60 -5.93 -48.05
CA ASN A 1139 4.30 -5.26 -48.09
C ASN A 1139 3.18 -6.30 -48.16
N MET A 1140 2.33 -6.37 -47.13
CA MET A 1140 0.95 -6.83 -47.28
C MET A 1140 0.07 -5.58 -47.32
N ASP A 1141 -0.68 -5.45 -48.41
CA ASP A 1141 -1.59 -4.36 -48.69
C ASP A 1141 -2.63 -4.21 -47.56
N SER A 1142 -2.75 -2.98 -47.06
CA SER A 1142 -3.83 -2.57 -46.15
C SER A 1142 -4.86 -1.83 -46.99
N ASP A 1143 -6.04 -2.43 -47.11
CA ASP A 1143 -7.23 -1.76 -47.64
C ASP A 1143 -7.82 -0.90 -46.51
N ASP A 1144 -7.89 0.40 -46.75
CA ASP A 1144 -8.37 1.41 -45.81
C ASP A 1144 -9.90 1.35 -45.71
N GLY A 1145 -10.38 0.88 -44.55
CA GLY A 1145 -11.75 1.08 -44.08
C GLY A 1145 -11.71 1.74 -42.71
N GLU A 1146 -12.20 2.99 -42.61
CA GLU A 1146 -12.36 3.71 -41.35
C GLU A 1146 -13.28 2.96 -40.37
N GLU A 1147 -12.71 2.15 -39.47
CA GLU A 1147 -13.37 1.70 -38.25
C GLU A 1147 -12.49 1.95 -37.02
N ALA A 1148 -13.15 2.36 -35.94
CA ALA A 1148 -12.55 2.88 -34.73
C ALA A 1148 -11.61 1.85 -34.07
N PHE A 1149 -10.38 2.27 -33.78
CA PHE A 1149 -9.47 1.54 -32.91
C PHE A 1149 -10.05 1.49 -31.50
N ASN A 1150 -10.66 0.37 -31.16
CA ASN A 1150 -10.82 -0.11 -29.78
C ASN A 1150 -9.56 -0.91 -29.45
N ASP A 1151 -8.68 -0.36 -28.63
CA ASP A 1151 -7.65 -1.14 -27.95
C ASP A 1151 -8.33 -1.86 -26.77
N GLU A 1152 -8.85 -3.05 -27.01
CA GLU A 1152 -9.22 -4.01 -25.95
C GLU A 1152 -8.00 -4.91 -25.66
N ASP A 1153 -7.38 -4.72 -24.50
CA ASP A 1153 -6.33 -5.57 -23.95
C ASP A 1153 -6.89 -6.99 -23.71
N SER A 1154 -6.33 -7.98 -24.41
CA SER A 1154 -6.66 -9.41 -24.26
C SER A 1154 -5.76 -10.07 -23.20
N ASP A 1155 -6.34 -10.39 -22.05
CA ASP A 1155 -5.77 -11.25 -21.01
C ASP A 1155 -6.07 -12.73 -21.33
N ASP A 1156 -5.04 -13.53 -21.64
CA ASP A 1156 -5.12 -15.00 -21.64
C ASP A 1156 -4.18 -15.59 -20.57
N ASN A 1157 -4.73 -16.48 -19.74
CA ASN A 1157 -4.17 -17.77 -19.31
C ASN A 1157 -5.13 -18.44 -18.32
N ASP A 1158 -5.88 -19.42 -18.81
CA ASP A 1158 -6.48 -20.49 -18.02
C ASP A 1158 -5.50 -21.68 -17.99
N GLU A 1159 -5.25 -22.25 -16.81
CA GLU A 1159 -4.74 -23.63 -16.67
C GLU A 1159 -5.82 -24.46 -15.99
N GLU A 1160 -6.44 -25.36 -16.76
CA GLU A 1160 -7.29 -26.46 -16.28
C GLU A 1160 -6.41 -27.52 -15.60
N PHE A 1161 -6.75 -27.90 -14.37
CA PHE A 1161 -6.25 -29.12 -13.73
C PHE A 1161 -7.24 -30.26 -14.05
N GLU A 1162 -6.83 -31.21 -14.88
CA GLU A 1162 -7.48 -32.52 -15.00
C GLU A 1162 -6.92 -33.46 -13.91
N ASP A 1163 -7.82 -33.93 -13.04
CA ASP A 1163 -7.56 -34.98 -12.05
C ASP A 1163 -7.79 -36.36 -12.69
N GLU A 1164 -6.71 -37.14 -12.89
CA GLU A 1164 -6.78 -38.59 -13.09
C GLU A 1164 -6.31 -39.31 -11.82
N TYR A 1165 -7.22 -39.96 -11.10
CA TYR A 1165 -6.90 -41.19 -10.38
C TYR A 1165 -8.09 -42.14 -10.43
N SER A 1166 -7.89 -43.22 -11.20
CA SER A 1166 -8.67 -44.45 -11.17
C SER A 1166 -8.30 -45.30 -9.95
N ASP A 1167 -9.34 -45.90 -9.36
CA ASP A 1167 -9.40 -46.94 -8.31
C ASP A 1167 -9.02 -46.58 -6.86
#